data_AF-A0A6L5G660-F1
#
_entry.id   AF-A0A6L5G660-F1
#
_cell.length_a   1.000
_cell.length_b   1.000
_cell.length_c   1.000
_cell.angle_alpha   90.00
_cell.angle_beta   90.00
_cell.angle_gamma   90.00
#
_symmetry.space_group_name_H-M   'P 1'
#
loop_
_entity.id
_entity.type
_entity.pdbx_description
1 polymer ?
#
loop_
_entity_poly.entity_id
_entity_poly.type
_entity_poly.pdbx_seq_one_letter_code
_entity_poly.pdbx_strand_id
1 'polypeptide(L)'
;MNPDPSAPPAGPPGPEPHAVLVADFAVSTGPVLHGATGSLYGVADDGVPGDELLDALDLTTLAAGPDGGAQHPGGDASSAVAVLRRNGRLRGTAGLAFVYLQDLFASWPYEDVGIDVYHERLCAVVPPMLTEANAGRLVLVPFNEPDWIWYALKENAPARFDRFMADWTTTVRLLRGLAPGVPIAGPNEAYFHREFLRHFLRRARDTGTLPEWIAWHELSPKSLADFRGHHAEYRELERALGIEPRPVNIDEYANNRDLSVPGQLVQWAALFEDAKVHADMAFWTAPGGYSGAAPQTNVPSGAWWLLKAYSGMTGETVRVTPPRPDTPDTLQGIASLDRERRTAQVLAGGCAGDFTITLEGLDPALWGEAVTATVHRIDWTGYEGAAGPPVPLSRVTAPPGRIDLLVPQADRMAAYWVAIAPGEAEPLAAPPWRGSWEAEHARITSGEVARQGHPGEGNGFAASGEYDVSGLNMNDSAVTFQVEVPADGEYDLAVFYAHMYGRGAEATEPQPAQQVLAVNGAERFVEYPSTMNWQHRSAVHLPVRLRAGENTLELSKSGAIGTARGEVALDKIVLTEHRPERGTYDGAFARHEDAAEGAAGPVFDVYASQDRYHRISGADRGVLLGPQNQCVPVDLTRPVFLHAGINRLRAAAARLVVEPAEGPAPLEVDAAEAVRSGGSCLIVNEFARGGHVIGWNGRGADAAIAFEAAAGPHALVVSYANGERTEGHEYNVDIVTLHCDVVVNGKPAGRYPMRGTWTWNDFWTYPMIVDLAAGRNTIAFGNEDGPTAEFERFLIAPLNP
;
A
#
# COMPACT_ATOMS: atom_id res chain seq x y z
N MET A 1 2.34 6.63 37.19
CA MET A 1 1.75 5.61 38.11
C MET A 1 1.35 4.47 37.21
N ASN A 2 2.06 3.34 37.28
CA ASN A 2 1.78 2.18 36.43
C ASN A 2 0.48 1.53 36.91
N PRO A 3 -0.46 1.20 36.01
CA PRO A 3 -1.65 0.44 36.36
C PRO A 3 -1.26 -1.00 36.73
N ASP A 4 -2.09 -1.60 37.58
CA ASP A 4 -1.98 -2.96 38.09
C ASP A 4 -2.11 -4.00 36.95
N PRO A 5 -1.08 -4.85 36.70
CA PRO A 5 -1.10 -5.86 35.62
C PRO A 5 -2.07 -7.03 35.87
N SER A 6 -2.84 -7.01 36.97
CA SER A 6 -3.83 -8.05 37.29
C SER A 6 -5.29 -7.64 37.05
N ALA A 7 -5.55 -6.43 36.55
CA ALA A 7 -6.90 -6.02 36.17
C ALA A 7 -7.29 -6.67 34.83
N PRO A 8 -8.46 -7.34 34.72
CA PRO A 8 -8.96 -7.79 33.42
C PRO A 8 -9.07 -6.58 32.49
N PRO A 9 -8.76 -6.72 31.19
CA PRO A 9 -8.89 -5.64 30.23
C PRO A 9 -10.30 -5.04 30.34
N ALA A 10 -10.38 -3.71 30.29
CA ALA A 10 -11.67 -3.05 30.16
C ALA A 10 -12.36 -3.65 28.94
N GLY A 11 -13.56 -4.21 29.13
CA GLY A 11 -14.34 -4.74 28.02
C GLY A 11 -14.54 -3.67 26.94
N PRO A 12 -14.79 -4.08 25.68
CA PRO A 12 -14.96 -3.15 24.58
C PRO A 12 -15.99 -2.07 24.96
N PRO A 13 -15.80 -0.81 24.54
CA PRO A 13 -16.78 0.23 24.77
C PRO A 13 -18.15 -0.28 24.30
N GLY A 14 -19.18 -0.08 25.14
CA GLY A 14 -20.56 -0.49 24.81
C GLY A 14 -21.01 0.08 23.46
N PRO A 15 -22.05 -0.50 22.82
CA PRO A 15 -22.47 -0.11 21.48
C PRO A 15 -22.69 1.40 21.40
N GLU A 16 -21.99 2.05 20.46
CA GLU A 16 -22.18 3.47 20.19
C GLU A 16 -23.65 3.72 19.83
N PRO A 17 -24.23 4.89 20.18
CA PRO A 17 -25.49 5.31 19.57
C PRO A 17 -25.35 5.20 18.04
N HIS A 18 -26.34 4.60 17.38
CA HIS A 18 -26.33 4.31 15.95
C HIS A 18 -25.78 5.50 15.13
N ALA A 19 -24.56 5.33 14.59
CA ALA A 19 -23.84 6.39 13.90
C ALA A 19 -24.44 6.63 12.50
N VAL A 20 -24.46 7.89 12.07
CA VAL A 20 -24.99 8.27 10.75
C VAL A 20 -24.00 9.18 10.05
N LEU A 21 -23.59 8.79 8.84
CA LEU A 21 -22.83 9.62 7.90
C LEU A 21 -23.79 10.12 6.81
N VAL A 22 -23.88 11.43 6.61
CA VAL A 22 -24.76 12.03 5.59
C VAL A 22 -23.93 12.54 4.41
N ALA A 23 -24.22 12.07 3.20
CA ALA A 23 -23.67 12.59 1.95
C ALA A 23 -24.75 13.35 1.17
N ASP A 24 -24.62 14.67 1.08
CA ASP A 24 -25.57 15.56 0.40
C ASP A 24 -25.09 15.90 -1.02
N PHE A 25 -25.61 15.17 -2.01
CA PHE A 25 -25.25 15.32 -3.42
C PHE A 25 -25.79 16.60 -4.07
N ALA A 26 -26.60 17.41 -3.36
CA ALA A 26 -27.04 18.72 -3.84
C ALA A 26 -25.99 19.81 -3.60
N VAL A 27 -25.01 19.57 -2.72
CA VAL A 27 -24.01 20.57 -2.31
C VAL A 27 -22.60 20.14 -2.72
N SER A 28 -22.14 20.67 -3.85
CA SER A 28 -20.75 20.53 -4.30
C SER A 28 -19.79 21.30 -3.38
N THR A 29 -18.63 20.70 -3.11
CA THR A 29 -17.51 21.30 -2.37
C THR A 29 -16.28 21.54 -3.26
N GLY A 30 -16.45 21.43 -4.59
CA GLY A 30 -15.42 21.65 -5.61
C GLY A 30 -14.87 20.35 -6.20
N PRO A 31 -13.90 20.45 -7.13
CA PRO A 31 -13.31 19.28 -7.79
C PRO A 31 -12.70 18.31 -6.79
N VAL A 32 -12.75 17.01 -7.11
CA VAL A 32 -11.97 16.00 -6.36
C VAL A 32 -10.48 16.30 -6.53
N LEU A 33 -9.72 16.28 -5.42
CA LEU A 33 -8.29 16.58 -5.41
C LEU A 33 -7.41 15.33 -5.44
N HIS A 34 -7.80 14.27 -4.73
CA HIS A 34 -6.96 13.09 -4.48
C HIS A 34 -5.71 13.38 -3.62
N GLY A 35 -5.74 14.45 -2.82
CA GLY A 35 -4.57 14.95 -2.13
C GLY A 35 -3.89 13.97 -1.18
N ALA A 36 -4.62 12.99 -0.63
CA ALA A 36 -4.10 12.04 0.35
C ALA A 36 -3.41 10.78 -0.23
N THR A 37 -3.27 10.68 -1.56
CA THR A 37 -2.71 9.47 -2.20
C THR A 37 -1.20 9.39 -2.17
N GLY A 38 -0.50 10.47 -1.81
CA GLY A 38 0.95 10.53 -1.87
C GLY A 38 1.63 9.68 -0.78
N SER A 39 2.96 9.53 -0.88
CA SER A 39 3.76 8.74 0.06
C SER A 39 5.22 9.16 0.03
N LEU A 40 5.83 9.33 1.21
CA LEU A 40 7.27 9.49 1.38
C LEU A 40 7.96 8.13 1.21
N TYR A 41 8.97 8.04 0.34
CA TYR A 41 9.67 6.79 0.01
C TYR A 41 8.72 5.63 -0.43
N GLY A 42 7.49 5.97 -0.82
CA GLY A 42 6.50 5.00 -1.29
C GLY A 42 6.95 4.27 -2.55
N VAL A 43 7.81 4.92 -3.35
CA VAL A 43 8.52 4.38 -4.50
C VAL A 43 10.00 4.23 -4.13
N ALA A 44 10.51 3.00 -4.12
CA ALA A 44 11.94 2.74 -3.87
C ALA A 44 12.77 2.91 -5.16
N ASP A 45 12.22 2.48 -6.28
CA ASP A 45 12.85 2.60 -7.60
C ASP A 45 11.77 2.54 -8.68
N ASP A 46 12.12 2.81 -9.93
CA ASP A 46 11.23 2.63 -11.07
C ASP A 46 10.77 1.15 -11.14
N GLY A 47 9.45 0.93 -10.95
CA GLY A 47 8.85 -0.41 -10.90
C GLY A 47 8.81 -1.04 -9.50
N VAL A 48 9.07 -0.27 -8.43
CA VAL A 48 8.94 -0.71 -7.04
C VAL A 48 8.15 0.30 -6.17
N PRO A 49 6.85 0.05 -5.87
CA PRO A 49 6.03 -1.08 -6.31
C PRO A 49 5.83 -1.13 -7.83
N GLY A 50 5.34 -2.26 -8.32
CA GLY A 50 5.02 -2.48 -9.73
C GLY A 50 4.00 -1.47 -10.26
N ASP A 51 4.14 -1.15 -11.55
CA ASP A 51 3.29 -0.18 -12.25
C ASP A 51 1.80 -0.56 -12.19
N GLU A 52 1.48 -1.85 -12.11
CA GLU A 52 0.11 -2.34 -12.00
C GLU A 52 -0.62 -1.82 -10.75
N LEU A 53 0.13 -1.60 -9.66
CA LEU A 53 -0.41 -0.98 -8.45
C LEU A 53 -0.43 0.53 -8.56
N LEU A 54 0.65 1.16 -9.05
CA LEU A 54 0.80 2.62 -9.01
C LEU A 54 -0.04 3.34 -10.07
N ASP A 55 -0.16 2.78 -11.27
CA ASP A 55 -0.95 3.40 -12.34
C ASP A 55 -2.45 3.42 -12.00
N ALA A 56 -2.90 2.51 -11.15
CA ALA A 56 -4.26 2.46 -10.65
C ALA A 56 -4.57 3.54 -9.60
N LEU A 57 -3.59 4.31 -9.11
CA LEU A 57 -3.74 5.35 -8.08
C LEU A 57 -3.58 6.76 -8.68
N ASP A 58 -4.33 7.76 -8.22
CA ASP A 58 -4.22 9.15 -8.69
C ASP A 58 -3.15 9.92 -7.95
N LEU A 59 -1.89 9.78 -8.39
CA LEU A 59 -0.75 10.29 -7.65
C LEU A 59 -0.56 11.79 -7.89
N THR A 60 -0.94 12.60 -6.89
CA THR A 60 -0.72 14.06 -6.95
C THR A 60 0.67 14.48 -6.50
N THR A 61 1.23 13.78 -5.52
CA THR A 61 2.53 14.06 -4.91
C THR A 61 3.23 12.77 -4.54
N LEU A 62 4.56 12.81 -4.51
CA LEU A 62 5.42 11.83 -3.85
C LEU A 62 6.51 12.59 -3.12
N ALA A 63 6.90 12.15 -1.93
CA ALA A 63 8.08 12.66 -1.26
C ALA A 63 9.24 11.66 -1.39
N ALA A 64 10.45 12.16 -1.60
CA ALA A 64 11.62 11.37 -1.99
C ALA A 64 12.92 12.03 -1.54
N GLY A 65 14.00 11.24 -1.49
CA GLY A 65 15.35 11.76 -1.32
C GLY A 65 15.89 12.37 -2.62
N PRO A 66 16.97 13.17 -2.56
CA PRO A 66 17.69 13.57 -3.76
C PRO A 66 18.35 12.35 -4.42
N ASP A 67 18.59 12.41 -5.73
CA ASP A 67 19.25 11.32 -6.45
C ASP A 67 20.61 10.96 -5.81
N GLY A 68 20.77 9.70 -5.40
CA GLY A 68 21.96 9.22 -4.70
C GLY A 68 22.09 9.73 -3.26
N GLY A 69 20.97 10.09 -2.64
CA GLY A 69 20.88 10.39 -1.21
C GLY A 69 21.46 9.25 -0.35
N ALA A 70 22.02 9.61 0.80
CA ALA A 70 22.71 8.68 1.66
C ALA A 70 21.82 8.13 2.79
N GLN A 71 20.65 8.74 3.02
CA GLN A 71 19.78 8.38 4.13
C GLN A 71 19.21 6.97 3.92
N HIS A 72 18.52 6.72 2.82
CA HIS A 72 17.91 5.41 2.54
C HIS A 72 18.42 4.84 1.22
N PRO A 73 18.50 3.50 1.08
CA PRO A 73 18.79 2.89 -0.21
C PRO A 73 17.59 3.08 -1.16
N GLY A 74 17.82 3.74 -2.28
CA GLY A 74 16.78 4.08 -3.26
C GLY A 74 15.94 5.28 -2.82
N GLY A 75 14.74 5.40 -3.38
CA GLY A 75 13.84 6.54 -3.18
C GLY A 75 14.36 7.82 -3.82
N ASP A 76 15.06 7.69 -4.94
CA ASP A 76 15.60 8.80 -5.71
C ASP A 76 14.49 9.66 -6.33
N ALA A 77 14.67 10.98 -6.32
CA ALA A 77 13.75 11.94 -6.91
C ALA A 77 13.44 11.63 -8.39
N SER A 78 14.44 11.21 -9.17
CA SER A 78 14.28 10.84 -10.57
C SER A 78 13.39 9.61 -10.75
N SER A 79 13.46 8.60 -9.87
CA SER A 79 12.58 7.43 -9.91
C SER A 79 11.14 7.82 -9.54
N ALA A 80 10.96 8.66 -8.52
CA ALA A 80 9.64 9.20 -8.19
C ALA A 80 9.03 10.02 -9.34
N VAL A 81 9.82 10.85 -10.01
CA VAL A 81 9.38 11.60 -11.19
C VAL A 81 9.01 10.68 -12.36
N ALA A 82 9.78 9.61 -12.60
CA ALA A 82 9.48 8.66 -13.67
C ALA A 82 8.07 8.05 -13.49
N VAL A 83 7.74 7.63 -12.27
CA VAL A 83 6.39 7.16 -11.89
C VAL A 83 5.35 8.25 -12.10
N LEU A 84 5.55 9.46 -11.56
CA LEU A 84 4.61 10.57 -11.69
C LEU A 84 4.34 11.00 -13.14
N ARG A 85 5.32 10.84 -14.04
CA ARG A 85 5.14 11.11 -15.47
C ARG A 85 4.30 10.06 -16.15
N ARG A 86 4.53 8.77 -15.86
CA ARG A 86 3.71 7.67 -16.41
C ARG A 86 2.27 7.79 -15.91
N ASN A 87 2.11 7.91 -14.60
CA ASN A 87 0.83 8.09 -13.95
C ASN A 87 0.08 9.35 -14.46
N GLY A 88 0.77 10.50 -14.50
CA GLY A 88 0.19 11.78 -14.91
C GLY A 88 -0.09 11.91 -16.41
N ARG A 89 0.64 11.22 -17.29
CA ARG A 89 0.37 11.20 -18.74
C ARG A 89 -1.04 10.67 -19.04
N LEU A 90 -1.50 9.69 -18.27
CA LEU A 90 -2.84 9.10 -18.40
C LEU A 90 -3.95 10.05 -17.92
N ARG A 91 -3.59 11.12 -17.20
CA ARG A 91 -4.52 11.94 -16.39
C ARG A 91 -4.56 13.41 -16.79
N GLY A 92 -3.58 13.88 -17.57
CA GLY A 92 -3.38 15.31 -17.81
C GLY A 92 -2.94 16.07 -16.55
N THR A 93 -2.48 15.37 -15.51
CA THR A 93 -2.01 15.96 -14.25
C THR A 93 -0.48 16.07 -14.21
N ALA A 94 -0.01 17.09 -13.50
CA ALA A 94 1.40 17.33 -13.26
C ALA A 94 1.77 17.06 -11.80
N GLY A 95 1.57 15.82 -11.32
CA GLY A 95 2.00 15.43 -9.97
C GLY A 95 3.48 15.74 -9.72
N LEU A 96 3.82 16.06 -8.46
CA LEU A 96 5.09 16.68 -8.07
C LEU A 96 5.88 15.79 -7.09
N ALA A 97 7.20 15.78 -7.22
CA ALA A 97 8.12 15.13 -6.29
C ALA A 97 8.67 16.17 -5.29
N PHE A 98 8.40 15.98 -4.01
CA PHE A 98 8.93 16.78 -2.89
C PHE A 98 10.26 16.16 -2.43
N VAL A 99 11.37 16.85 -2.70
CA VAL A 99 12.72 16.32 -2.53
C VAL A 99 13.33 16.79 -1.22
N TYR A 100 13.49 15.86 -0.27
CA TYR A 100 14.01 16.09 1.07
C TYR A 100 15.53 16.24 1.01
N LEU A 101 16.01 17.46 0.80
CA LEU A 101 17.42 17.71 0.49
C LEU A 101 18.38 17.36 1.64
N GLN A 102 17.89 17.24 2.88
CA GLN A 102 18.72 16.77 3.99
C GLN A 102 18.99 15.25 3.95
N ASP A 103 18.29 14.47 3.12
CA ASP A 103 18.56 13.04 2.92
C ASP A 103 19.88 12.76 2.18
N LEU A 104 20.66 13.81 1.87
CA LEU A 104 22.09 13.74 1.53
C LEU A 104 22.97 13.24 2.69
N PHE A 105 22.42 13.24 3.91
CA PHE A 105 23.03 12.75 5.14
C PHE A 105 22.60 11.31 5.40
N ALA A 106 23.42 10.53 6.11
CA ALA A 106 23.21 9.08 6.24
C ALA A 106 22.56 8.68 7.57
N SER A 107 22.59 9.57 8.57
CA SER A 107 22.13 9.29 9.93
C SER A 107 20.78 9.93 10.23
N TRP A 108 20.02 9.35 11.16
CA TRP A 108 18.93 10.04 11.84
C TRP A 108 19.23 10.25 13.33
N PRO A 109 19.14 11.48 13.88
CA PRO A 109 19.04 12.77 13.16
C PRO A 109 20.23 13.00 12.20
N TYR A 110 20.03 13.78 11.14
CA TYR A 110 21.09 14.10 10.17
C TYR A 110 22.31 14.73 10.84
N GLU A 111 23.50 14.46 10.28
CA GLU A 111 24.72 15.03 10.83
C GLU A 111 24.74 16.57 10.69
N ASP A 112 24.70 17.30 11.82
CA ASP A 112 24.84 18.77 11.83
C ASP A 112 26.33 19.15 11.62
N VAL A 113 26.79 19.03 10.38
CA VAL A 113 28.17 19.33 9.95
C VAL A 113 28.39 20.80 9.59
N GLY A 114 27.38 21.65 9.83
CA GLY A 114 27.41 23.08 9.51
C GLY A 114 26.88 23.41 8.11
N ILE A 115 26.32 24.62 7.98
CA ILE A 115 25.58 25.07 6.80
C ILE A 115 26.44 25.14 5.53
N ASP A 116 27.72 25.49 5.64
CA ASP A 116 28.64 25.59 4.50
C ASP A 116 28.88 24.22 3.85
N VAL A 117 29.02 23.16 4.66
CA VAL A 117 29.18 21.78 4.16
C VAL A 117 27.89 21.31 3.50
N TYR A 118 26.74 21.65 4.09
CA TYR A 118 25.44 21.34 3.47
C TYR A 118 25.31 22.03 2.11
N HIS A 119 25.68 23.32 2.00
CA HIS A 119 25.67 24.07 0.75
C HIS A 119 26.61 23.49 -0.31
N GLU A 120 27.78 22.99 0.09
CA GLU A 120 28.69 22.28 -0.82
C GLU A 120 28.01 21.02 -1.41
N ARG A 121 27.33 20.23 -0.57
CA ARG A 121 26.59 19.04 -1.04
C ARG A 121 25.41 19.41 -1.94
N LEU A 122 24.67 20.48 -1.61
CA LEU A 122 23.59 20.99 -2.46
C LEU A 122 24.10 21.43 -3.84
N CYS A 123 25.25 22.11 -3.89
CA CYS A 123 25.90 22.49 -5.16
C CYS A 123 26.26 21.27 -6.01
N ALA A 124 26.60 20.15 -5.39
CA ALA A 124 26.96 18.91 -6.09
C ALA A 124 25.74 18.14 -6.60
N VAL A 125 24.65 18.06 -5.81
CA VAL A 125 23.54 17.15 -6.09
C VAL A 125 22.34 17.81 -6.78
N VAL A 126 22.07 19.10 -6.54
CA VAL A 126 20.91 19.77 -7.15
C VAL A 126 21.03 19.91 -8.67
N PRO A 127 22.14 20.43 -9.24
CA PRO A 127 22.21 20.63 -10.69
C PRO A 127 22.08 19.34 -11.53
N PRO A 128 22.69 18.19 -11.17
CA PRO A 128 22.47 16.94 -11.88
C PRO A 128 21.01 16.47 -11.94
N MET A 129 20.19 16.77 -10.92
CA MET A 129 18.77 16.43 -10.92
C MET A 129 17.93 17.26 -11.88
N LEU A 130 18.43 18.39 -12.40
CA LEU A 130 17.70 19.30 -13.30
C LEU A 130 17.70 18.82 -14.75
N THR A 131 17.30 17.58 -14.96
CA THR A 131 17.21 16.94 -16.27
C THR A 131 15.91 17.31 -16.99
N GLU A 132 15.84 17.06 -18.31
CA GLU A 132 14.59 17.19 -19.07
C GLU A 132 13.48 16.24 -18.57
N ALA A 133 13.88 15.06 -18.08
CA ALA A 133 12.96 14.12 -17.46
C ALA A 133 12.32 14.72 -16.19
N ASN A 134 13.08 15.50 -15.42
CA ASN A 134 12.63 16.11 -14.17
C ASN A 134 12.00 17.50 -14.31
N ALA A 135 12.04 18.09 -15.50
CA ALA A 135 11.57 19.44 -15.75
C ALA A 135 10.09 19.63 -15.34
N GLY A 136 9.84 20.61 -14.46
CA GLY A 136 8.51 20.99 -14.00
C GLY A 136 7.86 20.02 -13.01
N ARG A 137 8.62 19.06 -12.44
CA ARG A 137 8.09 18.03 -11.54
C ARG A 137 8.71 18.05 -10.14
N LEU A 138 9.81 18.76 -9.93
CA LEU A 138 10.49 18.82 -8.63
C LEU A 138 9.97 19.99 -7.77
N VAL A 139 9.89 19.75 -6.46
CA VAL A 139 9.77 20.75 -5.40
C VAL A 139 10.88 20.47 -4.39
N LEU A 140 11.70 21.45 -4.07
CA LEU A 140 12.85 21.26 -3.17
C LEU A 140 12.44 21.55 -1.73
N VAL A 141 12.66 20.61 -0.82
CA VAL A 141 12.44 20.73 0.63
C VAL A 141 13.81 20.95 1.29
N PRO A 142 14.19 22.20 1.66
CA PRO A 142 15.57 22.50 2.07
C PRO A 142 15.93 21.97 3.45
N PHE A 143 14.95 21.83 4.34
CA PHE A 143 15.12 21.33 5.69
C PHE A 143 13.94 20.44 6.03
N ASN A 144 14.21 19.35 6.72
CA ASN A 144 13.22 18.43 7.28
C ASN A 144 13.24 18.57 8.81
N GLU A 145 12.06 18.66 9.43
CA GLU A 145 11.84 18.74 10.88
C GLU A 145 12.78 19.71 11.64
N PRO A 146 12.94 20.99 11.21
CA PRO A 146 13.89 21.89 11.85
C PRO A 146 13.56 22.17 13.33
N ASP A 147 12.30 21.99 13.73
CA ASP A 147 11.81 22.04 15.10
C ASP A 147 12.25 20.84 15.97
N TRP A 148 12.55 19.70 15.38
CA TRP A 148 12.98 18.49 16.08
C TRP A 148 14.49 18.27 16.04
N ILE A 149 15.12 18.45 14.86
CA ILE A 149 16.52 18.02 14.63
C ILE A 149 17.55 19.16 14.76
N TRP A 150 18.25 19.56 13.68
CA TRP A 150 19.40 20.49 13.68
C TRP A 150 19.22 21.75 14.55
N TYR A 151 18.02 22.29 14.58
CA TYR A 151 17.75 23.53 15.28
C TYR A 151 16.95 23.33 16.57
N ALA A 152 16.27 22.19 16.75
CA ALA A 152 15.44 21.89 17.92
C ALA A 152 14.60 23.12 18.34
N LEU A 153 13.87 23.69 17.37
CA LEU A 153 13.13 24.95 17.51
C LEU A 153 11.94 24.73 18.45
N LYS A 154 11.82 25.61 19.44
CA LYS A 154 10.71 25.64 20.39
C LYS A 154 10.14 27.07 20.40
N GLU A 155 8.92 27.24 20.90
CA GLU A 155 8.18 28.52 20.95
C GLU A 155 8.97 29.69 21.58
N ASN A 156 10.06 29.43 22.32
CA ASN A 156 10.85 30.47 22.96
C ASN A 156 12.38 30.25 22.89
N ALA A 157 12.93 30.08 21.68
CA ALA A 157 14.37 29.89 21.45
C ALA A 157 14.94 30.88 20.40
N PRO A 158 15.01 32.19 20.71
CA PRO A 158 15.32 33.23 19.71
C PRO A 158 16.67 33.03 19.01
N ALA A 159 17.71 32.61 19.73
CA ALA A 159 19.02 32.35 19.11
C ALA A 159 19.01 31.16 18.12
N ARG A 160 18.23 30.12 18.42
CA ARG A 160 18.09 28.96 17.52
C ARG A 160 17.23 29.31 16.31
N PHE A 161 16.16 30.07 16.53
CA PHE A 161 15.33 30.62 15.46
C PHE A 161 16.13 31.55 14.54
N ASP A 162 16.97 32.44 15.10
CA ASP A 162 17.82 33.33 14.32
C ASP A 162 18.87 32.55 13.52
N ARG A 163 19.45 31.48 14.09
CA ARG A 163 20.31 30.53 13.36
C ARG A 163 19.56 29.90 12.19
N PHE A 164 18.39 29.30 12.46
CA PHE A 164 17.55 28.69 11.42
C PHE A 164 17.18 29.68 10.32
N MET A 165 16.76 30.89 10.66
CA MET A 165 16.39 31.88 9.64
C MET A 165 17.58 32.40 8.84
N ALA A 166 18.78 32.45 9.42
CA ALA A 166 20.00 32.75 8.68
C ALA A 166 20.29 31.64 7.65
N ASP A 167 20.26 30.39 8.09
CA ASP A 167 20.51 29.22 7.24
C ASP A 167 19.42 29.03 6.18
N TRP A 168 18.15 29.20 6.52
CA TRP A 168 17.01 29.24 5.58
C TRP A 168 17.25 30.29 4.50
N THR A 169 17.61 31.51 4.88
CA THR A 169 17.77 32.61 3.94
C THR A 169 18.92 32.36 2.96
N THR A 170 20.05 31.85 3.44
CA THR A 170 21.21 31.56 2.59
C THR A 170 20.94 30.35 1.69
N THR A 171 20.31 29.30 2.22
CA THR A 171 19.95 28.09 1.47
C THR A 171 18.94 28.37 0.38
N VAL A 172 17.84 29.09 0.67
CA VAL A 172 16.83 29.45 -0.36
C VAL A 172 17.43 30.29 -1.48
N ARG A 173 18.33 31.24 -1.15
CA ARG A 173 19.02 32.04 -2.16
C ARG A 173 19.97 31.21 -3.02
N LEU A 174 20.68 30.26 -2.41
CA LEU A 174 21.53 29.32 -3.12
C LEU A 174 20.69 28.47 -4.09
N LEU A 175 19.63 27.82 -3.59
CA LEU A 175 18.76 26.95 -4.39
C LEU A 175 18.10 27.71 -5.55
N ARG A 176 17.65 28.95 -5.35
CA ARG A 176 17.13 29.78 -6.46
C ARG A 176 18.18 30.13 -7.51
N GLY A 177 19.47 30.10 -7.15
CA GLY A 177 20.58 30.24 -8.09
C GLY A 177 20.93 28.94 -8.81
N LEU A 178 20.93 27.81 -8.09
CA LEU A 178 21.25 26.48 -8.64
C LEU A 178 20.12 25.92 -9.52
N ALA A 179 18.86 26.14 -9.13
CA ALA A 179 17.66 25.61 -9.76
C ALA A 179 16.61 26.72 -10.03
N PRO A 180 16.88 27.66 -10.96
CA PRO A 180 15.95 28.75 -11.25
C PRO A 180 14.58 28.22 -11.72
N GLY A 181 13.51 28.65 -11.05
CA GLY A 181 12.14 28.29 -11.39
C GLY A 181 11.64 26.98 -10.79
N VAL A 182 12.49 26.23 -10.07
CA VAL A 182 12.04 25.07 -9.27
C VAL A 182 11.45 25.58 -7.95
N PRO A 183 10.19 25.22 -7.59
CA PRO A 183 9.57 25.63 -6.35
C PRO A 183 10.28 25.10 -5.11
N ILE A 184 10.17 25.83 -4.00
CA ILE A 184 10.64 25.41 -2.67
C ILE A 184 9.45 25.18 -1.75
N ALA A 185 9.52 24.14 -0.92
CA ALA A 185 8.60 23.86 0.18
C ALA A 185 9.26 24.09 1.54
N GLY A 186 8.47 24.47 2.55
CA GLY A 186 8.93 24.54 3.94
C GLY A 186 7.98 25.31 4.85
N PRO A 187 8.30 25.49 6.14
CA PRO A 187 9.58 25.14 6.78
C PRO A 187 9.76 23.65 7.10
N ASN A 188 8.72 22.83 6.88
CA ASN A 188 8.69 21.39 7.08
C ASN A 188 8.82 20.94 8.54
N GLU A 189 8.01 21.52 9.43
CA GLU A 189 8.02 21.20 10.87
C GLU A 189 7.48 19.79 11.15
N ALA A 190 8.07 19.07 12.11
CA ALA A 190 7.60 17.78 12.62
C ALA A 190 6.21 17.87 13.27
N TYR A 191 5.87 19.06 13.79
CA TYR A 191 4.57 19.37 14.36
C TYR A 191 4.11 20.76 13.94
N PHE A 192 2.79 20.94 13.80
CA PHE A 192 2.24 22.28 13.59
C PHE A 192 2.45 23.19 14.81
N HIS A 193 3.23 24.27 14.64
CA HIS A 193 3.44 25.28 15.68
C HIS A 193 3.01 26.67 15.24
N ARG A 194 1.82 27.12 15.65
CA ARG A 194 1.25 28.43 15.25
C ARG A 194 2.18 29.62 15.50
N GLU A 195 2.82 29.68 16.67
CA GLU A 195 3.70 30.81 17.03
C GLU A 195 4.99 30.81 16.19
N PHE A 196 5.61 29.63 16.02
CA PHE A 196 6.77 29.47 15.17
C PHE A 196 6.45 29.85 13.71
N LEU A 197 5.39 29.29 13.14
CA LEU A 197 5.00 29.51 11.76
C LEU A 197 4.70 30.99 11.48
N ARG A 198 4.08 31.70 12.44
CA ARG A 198 3.91 33.15 12.36
C ARG A 198 5.24 33.89 12.25
N HIS A 199 6.23 33.52 13.07
CA HIS A 199 7.54 34.14 13.08
C HIS A 199 8.32 33.82 11.80
N PHE A 200 8.31 32.56 11.37
CA PHE A 200 8.90 32.10 10.12
C PHE A 200 8.33 32.86 8.92
N LEU A 201 7.01 32.84 8.72
CA LEU A 201 6.33 33.48 7.59
C LEU A 201 6.64 34.98 7.51
N ARG A 202 6.61 35.67 8.66
CA ARG A 202 6.97 37.09 8.72
C ARG A 202 8.42 37.31 8.28
N ARG A 203 9.36 36.52 8.82
CA ARG A 203 10.79 36.69 8.51
C ARG A 203 11.08 36.35 7.06
N ALA A 204 10.56 35.23 6.56
CA ALA A 204 10.69 34.78 5.18
C ALA A 204 10.11 35.80 4.19
N ARG A 205 8.96 36.43 4.50
CA ARG A 205 8.41 37.55 3.71
C ARG A 205 9.39 38.72 3.65
N ASP A 206 9.88 39.16 4.81
CA ASP A 206 10.74 40.34 4.94
C ASP A 206 12.14 40.13 4.30
N THR A 207 12.61 38.88 4.20
CA THR A 207 13.88 38.51 3.54
C THR A 207 13.73 38.11 2.07
N GLY A 208 12.50 38.06 1.55
CA GLY A 208 12.20 37.65 0.17
C GLY A 208 12.38 36.15 -0.08
N THR A 209 12.24 35.33 0.95
CA THR A 209 12.49 33.86 0.94
C THR A 209 11.27 33.07 1.41
N LEU A 210 10.05 33.58 1.17
CA LEU A 210 8.84 32.75 1.30
C LEU A 210 8.93 31.54 0.37
N PRO A 211 8.59 30.34 0.84
CA PRO A 211 8.49 29.18 -0.03
C PRO A 211 7.24 29.30 -0.92
N GLU A 212 7.28 28.61 -2.06
CA GLU A 212 6.15 28.53 -2.99
C GLU A 212 5.09 27.54 -2.49
N TRP A 213 5.50 26.54 -1.71
CA TRP A 213 4.66 25.58 -1.01
C TRP A 213 4.87 25.69 0.50
N ILE A 214 3.80 25.59 1.28
CA ILE A 214 3.95 25.37 2.72
C ILE A 214 3.95 23.88 3.02
N ALA A 215 4.81 23.47 3.96
CA ALA A 215 4.94 22.09 4.40
C ALA A 215 5.11 22.00 5.91
N TRP A 216 4.46 21.00 6.52
CA TRP A 216 4.58 20.53 7.90
C TRP A 216 4.01 19.12 8.01
N HIS A 217 4.34 18.40 9.08
CA HIS A 217 3.93 17.02 9.28
C HIS A 217 2.73 16.89 10.25
N GLU A 218 1.92 15.84 10.04
CA GLU A 218 0.80 15.45 10.90
C GLU A 218 0.92 13.96 11.28
N LEU A 219 1.88 13.67 12.17
CA LEU A 219 2.31 12.30 12.51
C LEU A 219 1.60 11.68 13.71
N SER A 220 0.75 12.43 14.43
CA SER A 220 0.08 11.90 15.62
C SER A 220 -1.32 11.37 15.29
N PRO A 221 -1.82 10.30 15.93
CA PRO A 221 -3.24 9.95 15.86
C PRO A 221 -4.16 11.13 16.27
N LYS A 222 -3.64 12.03 17.12
CA LYS A 222 -4.37 13.22 17.56
C LYS A 222 -4.61 14.23 16.43
N SER A 223 -3.79 14.24 15.38
CA SER A 223 -3.98 15.12 14.23
C SER A 223 -5.31 14.87 13.51
N LEU A 224 -5.92 13.69 13.66
CA LEU A 224 -7.30 13.43 13.21
C LEU A 224 -8.34 14.36 13.86
N ALA A 225 -8.05 14.88 15.06
CA ALA A 225 -8.87 15.87 15.76
C ALA A 225 -8.42 17.32 15.44
N ASP A 226 -7.11 17.54 15.31
CA ASP A 226 -6.54 18.89 15.38
C ASP A 226 -6.31 19.53 13.99
N PHE A 227 -6.13 18.73 12.93
CA PHE A 227 -5.69 19.22 11.61
C PHE A 227 -6.59 20.32 11.03
N ARG A 228 -7.92 20.19 11.12
CA ARG A 228 -8.84 21.24 10.64
C ARG A 228 -8.57 22.58 11.32
N GLY A 229 -8.25 22.54 12.60
CA GLY A 229 -7.80 23.70 13.38
C GLY A 229 -6.47 24.23 12.88
N HIS A 230 -5.45 23.37 12.75
CA HIS A 230 -4.12 23.74 12.25
C HIS A 230 -4.19 24.45 10.89
N HIS A 231 -4.89 23.85 9.92
CA HIS A 231 -5.07 24.45 8.59
C HIS A 231 -5.80 25.81 8.66
N ALA A 232 -6.87 25.93 9.46
CA ALA A 232 -7.58 27.19 9.62
C ALA A 232 -6.70 28.30 10.24
N GLU A 233 -5.88 27.95 11.23
CA GLU A 233 -4.93 28.86 11.84
C GLU A 233 -3.84 29.29 10.86
N TYR A 234 -3.30 28.37 10.06
CA TYR A 234 -2.36 28.70 8.99
C TYR A 234 -2.96 29.72 8.00
N ARG A 235 -4.17 29.46 7.50
CA ARG A 235 -4.88 30.39 6.60
C ARG A 235 -5.13 31.76 7.25
N GLU A 236 -5.28 31.82 8.56
CA GLU A 236 -5.35 33.09 9.30
C GLU A 236 -3.99 33.82 9.31
N LEU A 237 -2.88 33.10 9.51
CA LEU A 237 -1.53 33.67 9.46
C LEU A 237 -1.23 34.29 8.09
N GLU A 238 -1.60 33.63 6.99
CA GLU A 238 -1.45 34.17 5.64
C GLU A 238 -2.15 35.53 5.50
N ARG A 239 -3.44 35.59 5.87
CA ARG A 239 -4.24 36.83 5.84
C ARG A 239 -3.64 37.92 6.72
N ALA A 240 -3.25 37.57 7.96
CA ALA A 240 -2.71 38.51 8.93
C ALA A 240 -1.36 39.11 8.49
N LEU A 241 -0.58 38.38 7.71
CA LEU A 241 0.74 38.81 7.21
C LEU A 241 0.69 39.38 5.78
N GLY A 242 -0.48 39.39 5.14
CA GLY A 242 -0.64 39.84 3.75
C GLY A 242 0.05 38.94 2.75
N ILE A 243 0.04 37.63 3.00
CA ILE A 243 0.61 36.59 2.12
C ILE A 243 -0.55 36.00 1.33
N GLU A 244 -0.42 35.95 0.01
CA GLU A 244 -1.37 35.24 -0.86
C GLU A 244 -1.39 33.75 -0.52
N PRO A 245 -2.57 33.10 -0.53
CA PRO A 245 -2.70 31.68 -0.19
C PRO A 245 -1.70 30.81 -0.94
N ARG A 246 -0.87 30.07 -0.19
CA ARG A 246 0.05 29.08 -0.72
C ARG A 246 -0.62 27.71 -0.77
N PRO A 247 -0.29 26.88 -1.76
CA PRO A 247 -0.62 25.47 -1.72
C PRO A 247 0.10 24.80 -0.53
N VAL A 248 -0.56 23.82 0.06
CA VAL A 248 -0.11 23.08 1.24
C VAL A 248 0.17 21.65 0.81
N ASN A 249 1.32 21.12 1.21
CA ASN A 249 1.55 19.69 1.26
C ASN A 249 1.82 19.29 2.72
N ILE A 250 1.07 18.34 3.24
CA ILE A 250 1.41 17.61 4.48
C ILE A 250 2.29 16.44 4.04
N ASP A 251 3.55 16.72 3.74
CA ASP A 251 4.51 15.82 3.11
C ASP A 251 4.96 14.66 4.01
N GLU A 252 4.49 14.64 5.27
CA GLU A 252 4.33 13.41 6.05
C GLU A 252 3.05 13.44 6.90
N TYR A 253 2.19 12.43 6.74
CA TYR A 253 1.04 12.23 7.62
C TYR A 253 0.89 10.78 8.11
N ALA A 254 0.13 10.63 9.19
CA ALA A 254 -0.16 9.38 9.87
C ALA A 254 1.07 8.70 10.51
N ASN A 255 0.81 7.55 11.14
CA ASN A 255 1.72 6.84 12.02
C ASN A 255 1.58 5.33 11.84
N ASN A 256 2.46 4.56 12.46
CA ASN A 256 2.44 3.10 12.35
C ASN A 256 1.05 2.51 12.55
N ARG A 257 0.32 2.90 13.60
CA ARG A 257 -1.03 2.39 13.89
C ARG A 257 -2.03 2.64 12.76
N ASP A 258 -1.96 3.77 12.07
CA ASP A 258 -2.97 4.15 11.08
C ASP A 258 -2.61 3.73 9.65
N LEU A 259 -1.31 3.72 9.34
CA LEU A 259 -0.82 3.26 8.04
C LEU A 259 -1.19 1.79 7.81
N SER A 260 -1.44 1.44 6.54
CA SER A 260 -2.07 0.17 6.09
C SER A 260 -3.56 -0.04 6.44
N VAL A 261 -4.15 0.69 7.40
CA VAL A 261 -5.49 0.39 7.92
C VAL A 261 -6.57 1.20 7.15
N PRO A 262 -7.42 0.57 6.31
CA PRO A 262 -8.41 1.30 5.51
C PRO A 262 -9.35 2.20 6.33
N GLY A 263 -9.83 1.70 7.47
CA GLY A 263 -10.71 2.46 8.36
C GLY A 263 -10.06 3.69 9.00
N GLN A 264 -8.72 3.71 9.13
CA GLN A 264 -8.00 4.90 9.60
C GLN A 264 -7.68 5.84 8.45
N LEU A 265 -7.17 5.30 7.34
CA LEU A 265 -6.80 6.08 6.16
C LEU A 265 -7.97 6.87 5.55
N VAL A 266 -9.22 6.38 5.64
CA VAL A 266 -10.39 7.15 5.18
C VAL A 266 -10.65 8.41 6.02
N GLN A 267 -10.30 8.41 7.31
CA GLN A 267 -10.40 9.59 8.17
C GLN A 267 -9.39 10.66 7.74
N TRP A 268 -8.14 10.24 7.49
CA TRP A 268 -7.09 11.10 6.94
C TRP A 268 -7.45 11.67 5.58
N ALA A 269 -7.89 10.82 4.64
CA ALA A 269 -8.29 11.27 3.30
C ALA A 269 -9.45 12.27 3.36
N ALA A 270 -10.43 12.07 4.26
CA ALA A 270 -11.54 13.01 4.42
C ALA A 270 -11.07 14.40 4.90
N LEU A 271 -10.14 14.44 5.85
CA LEU A 271 -9.56 15.69 6.36
C LEU A 271 -8.88 16.50 5.26
N PHE A 272 -8.03 15.84 4.46
CA PHE A 272 -7.26 16.51 3.42
C PHE A 272 -8.10 16.89 2.20
N GLU A 273 -9.06 16.05 1.83
CA GLU A 273 -9.99 16.37 0.74
C GLU A 273 -10.92 17.54 1.10
N ASP A 274 -11.41 17.62 2.36
CA ASP A 274 -12.18 18.76 2.86
C ASP A 274 -11.36 20.07 2.82
N ALA A 275 -10.09 20.00 3.21
CA ALA A 275 -9.18 21.14 3.25
C ALA A 275 -8.59 21.51 1.87
N LYS A 276 -8.73 20.62 0.88
CA LYS A 276 -8.12 20.69 -0.45
C LYS A 276 -6.59 20.88 -0.36
N VAL A 277 -5.95 20.02 0.41
CA VAL A 277 -4.49 19.96 0.58
C VAL A 277 -3.92 18.67 -0.01
N HIS A 278 -2.66 18.71 -0.44
CA HIS A 278 -1.89 17.51 -0.75
C HIS A 278 -1.28 16.96 0.53
N ALA A 279 -1.05 15.65 0.56
CA ALA A 279 -0.45 14.96 1.69
C ALA A 279 0.23 13.66 1.25
N ASP A 280 1.39 13.39 1.83
CA ASP A 280 2.17 12.19 1.57
C ASP A 280 2.18 11.30 2.84
N MET A 281 1.77 10.03 2.72
CA MET A 281 1.83 9.09 3.84
C MET A 281 3.27 8.97 4.35
N ALA A 282 3.45 9.06 5.67
CA ALA A 282 4.75 9.01 6.31
C ALA A 282 5.48 7.68 6.08
N PHE A 283 6.81 7.74 6.15
CA PHE A 283 7.70 6.61 5.94
C PHE A 283 8.22 6.03 7.26
N TRP A 284 7.50 5.04 7.81
CA TRP A 284 7.88 4.36 9.05
C TRP A 284 8.40 2.92 8.86
N THR A 285 8.43 2.43 7.62
CA THR A 285 8.64 1.00 7.33
C THR A 285 9.80 0.78 6.36
N ALA A 286 9.57 0.15 5.21
CA ALA A 286 10.55 -0.13 4.18
C ALA A 286 10.16 0.59 2.87
N PRO A 287 11.15 1.11 2.11
CA PRO A 287 10.86 1.82 0.88
C PRO A 287 10.18 0.90 -0.13
N GLY A 288 9.37 1.46 -1.01
CA GLY A 288 8.69 0.70 -2.06
C GLY A 288 7.53 -0.18 -1.57
N GLY A 289 7.14 -0.07 -0.29
CA GLY A 289 5.93 -0.69 0.27
C GLY A 289 4.69 0.19 0.22
N TYR A 290 4.84 1.43 -0.27
CA TYR A 290 3.79 2.44 -0.34
C TYR A 290 3.01 2.57 0.99
N SER A 291 3.77 2.68 2.09
CA SER A 291 3.26 2.78 3.47
C SER A 291 2.25 1.69 3.87
N GLY A 292 2.49 0.44 3.42
CA GLY A 292 1.65 -0.73 3.73
C GLY A 292 0.52 -0.96 2.74
N ALA A 293 0.47 -0.23 1.62
CA ALA A 293 -0.48 -0.48 0.53
C ALA A 293 0.03 -1.56 -0.46
N ALA A 294 1.35 -1.70 -0.62
CA ALA A 294 1.98 -2.64 -1.56
C ALA A 294 2.82 -3.69 -0.82
N PRO A 295 2.19 -4.76 -0.28
CA PRO A 295 2.89 -5.81 0.46
C PRO A 295 3.97 -6.53 -0.35
N GLN A 296 3.76 -6.70 -1.65
CA GLN A 296 4.75 -7.23 -2.60
C GLN A 296 4.73 -6.39 -3.89
N THR A 297 5.53 -6.77 -4.89
CA THR A 297 5.70 -6.04 -6.16
C THR A 297 4.38 -5.60 -6.77
N ASN A 298 3.43 -6.51 -6.99
CA ASN A 298 2.17 -6.26 -7.69
C ASN A 298 0.94 -6.76 -6.92
N VAL A 299 1.13 -7.10 -5.64
CA VAL A 299 0.09 -7.63 -4.76
C VAL A 299 -0.48 -6.47 -3.93
N PRO A 300 -1.80 -6.23 -3.92
CA PRO A 300 -2.42 -5.15 -3.17
C PRO A 300 -2.75 -5.57 -1.73
N SER A 301 -2.72 -4.63 -0.79
CA SER A 301 -3.37 -4.77 0.53
C SER A 301 -4.74 -4.07 0.56
N GLY A 302 -5.45 -4.16 1.70
CA GLY A 302 -6.67 -3.40 1.93
C GLY A 302 -6.49 -1.88 1.76
N ALA A 303 -5.34 -1.33 2.19
CA ALA A 303 -5.04 0.09 2.00
C ALA A 303 -4.95 0.47 0.52
N TRP A 304 -4.38 -0.39 -0.32
CA TRP A 304 -4.35 -0.13 -1.76
C TRP A 304 -5.75 -0.08 -2.36
N TRP A 305 -6.66 -0.98 -1.96
CA TRP A 305 -8.04 -0.94 -2.43
C TRP A 305 -8.78 0.33 -2.00
N LEU A 306 -8.52 0.84 -0.79
CA LEU A 306 -9.02 2.14 -0.36
C LEU A 306 -8.48 3.27 -1.26
N LEU A 307 -7.16 3.33 -1.43
CA LEU A 307 -6.50 4.34 -2.26
C LEU A 307 -6.99 4.28 -3.72
N LYS A 308 -7.19 3.08 -4.27
CA LYS A 308 -7.74 2.85 -5.61
C LYS A 308 -9.19 3.35 -5.70
N ALA A 309 -10.02 3.08 -4.70
CA ALA A 309 -11.40 3.57 -4.67
C ALA A 309 -11.45 5.10 -4.57
N TYR A 310 -10.61 5.70 -3.71
CA TYR A 310 -10.47 7.16 -3.58
C TYR A 310 -10.00 7.79 -4.89
N SER A 311 -8.96 7.22 -5.50
CA SER A 311 -8.44 7.61 -6.80
C SER A 311 -9.42 7.35 -7.96
N GLY A 312 -10.50 6.59 -7.73
CA GLY A 312 -11.58 6.36 -8.67
C GLY A 312 -12.72 7.37 -8.53
N MET A 313 -12.72 8.21 -7.50
CA MET A 313 -13.68 9.29 -7.31
C MET A 313 -13.40 10.40 -8.31
N THR A 314 -14.35 10.66 -9.22
CA THR A 314 -14.24 11.71 -10.25
C THR A 314 -15.33 12.76 -10.08
N GLY A 315 -15.23 13.86 -10.84
CA GLY A 315 -16.16 14.97 -10.80
C GLY A 315 -15.88 15.93 -9.65
N GLU A 316 -16.92 16.20 -8.85
CA GLU A 316 -16.83 17.10 -7.70
C GLU A 316 -17.07 16.33 -6.40
N THR A 317 -16.33 16.66 -5.35
CA THR A 317 -16.70 16.24 -4.00
C THR A 317 -18.01 16.92 -3.59
N VAL A 318 -18.78 16.23 -2.75
CA VAL A 318 -20.02 16.77 -2.18
C VAL A 318 -19.92 16.87 -0.67
N ARG A 319 -20.83 17.62 -0.05
CA ARG A 319 -20.83 17.79 1.41
C ARG A 319 -21.07 16.45 2.10
N VAL A 320 -20.14 16.08 2.99
CA VAL A 320 -20.30 14.95 3.92
C VAL A 320 -20.39 15.49 5.35
N THR A 321 -21.33 14.96 6.14
CA THR A 321 -21.47 15.28 7.56
C THR A 321 -21.28 14.01 8.39
N PRO A 322 -20.11 13.83 9.03
CA PRO A 322 -19.88 12.73 9.97
C PRO A 322 -20.56 12.99 11.32
N PRO A 323 -20.81 11.94 12.13
CA PRO A 323 -21.38 12.11 13.46
C PRO A 323 -20.48 12.92 14.40
N ARG A 324 -19.16 12.81 14.26
CA ARG A 324 -18.15 13.51 15.08
C ARG A 324 -16.90 13.86 14.23
N PRO A 325 -16.86 14.98 13.50
CA PRO A 325 -15.78 15.28 12.53
C PRO A 325 -14.38 15.37 13.15
N ASP A 326 -14.25 15.95 14.35
CA ASP A 326 -12.96 16.25 14.98
C ASP A 326 -12.70 15.28 16.15
N THR A 327 -12.94 14.00 15.92
CA THR A 327 -12.74 12.95 16.92
C THR A 327 -12.09 11.73 16.27
N PRO A 328 -10.89 11.32 16.72
CA PRO A 328 -10.21 10.15 16.18
C PRO A 328 -11.05 8.88 16.39
N ASP A 329 -10.90 7.90 15.50
CA ASP A 329 -11.60 6.61 15.54
C ASP A 329 -13.12 6.73 15.54
N THR A 330 -13.62 7.64 14.70
CA THR A 330 -15.05 7.80 14.49
C THR A 330 -15.38 7.70 13.01
N LEU A 331 -16.67 7.48 12.71
CA LEU A 331 -17.12 7.36 11.32
C LEU A 331 -16.82 8.66 10.56
N GLN A 332 -15.92 8.60 9.60
CA GLN A 332 -15.65 9.68 8.65
C GLN A 332 -15.97 9.20 7.24
N GLY A 333 -15.94 10.11 6.26
CA GLY A 333 -16.08 9.73 4.87
C GLY A 333 -15.94 10.85 3.87
N ILE A 334 -15.89 10.45 2.60
CA ILE A 334 -15.78 11.30 1.42
C ILE A 334 -16.87 10.88 0.45
N ALA A 335 -17.48 11.82 -0.26
CA ALA A 335 -18.41 11.52 -1.33
C ALA A 335 -18.11 12.37 -2.57
N SER A 336 -18.29 11.80 -3.77
CA SER A 336 -18.15 12.51 -5.04
C SER A 336 -19.30 12.23 -5.99
N LEU A 337 -19.54 13.18 -6.87
CA LEU A 337 -20.51 13.11 -7.96
C LEU A 337 -19.83 13.46 -9.29
N ASP A 338 -19.83 12.51 -10.21
CA ASP A 338 -19.50 12.73 -11.60
C ASP A 338 -20.78 12.84 -12.42
N ARG A 339 -21.15 14.08 -12.78
CA ARG A 339 -22.36 14.35 -13.55
C ARG A 339 -22.25 13.90 -15.00
N GLU A 340 -21.05 13.83 -15.56
CA GLU A 340 -20.81 13.43 -16.94
C GLU A 340 -20.94 11.91 -17.08
N ARG A 341 -20.28 11.17 -16.18
CA ARG A 341 -20.37 9.71 -16.10
C ARG A 341 -21.68 9.22 -15.46
N ARG A 342 -22.41 10.12 -14.78
CA ARG A 342 -23.58 9.81 -13.95
C ARG A 342 -23.26 8.74 -12.92
N THR A 343 -22.14 8.90 -12.23
CA THR A 343 -21.74 8.01 -11.13
C THR A 343 -21.53 8.82 -9.88
N ALA A 344 -21.78 8.22 -8.73
CA ALA A 344 -21.43 8.78 -7.44
C ALA A 344 -20.79 7.70 -6.58
N GLN A 345 -19.94 8.14 -5.67
CA GLN A 345 -19.22 7.26 -4.77
C GLN A 345 -19.24 7.82 -3.36
N VAL A 346 -19.28 6.93 -2.37
CA VAL A 346 -19.02 7.27 -0.96
C VAL A 346 -17.95 6.33 -0.43
N LEU A 347 -16.95 6.87 0.25
CA LEU A 347 -16.01 6.13 1.08
C LEU A 347 -16.28 6.47 2.53
N ALA A 348 -16.37 5.45 3.39
CA ALA A 348 -16.66 5.62 4.82
C ALA A 348 -15.87 4.63 5.67
N GLY A 349 -15.58 4.96 6.92
CA GLY A 349 -14.94 4.04 7.87
C GLY A 349 -14.45 4.75 9.13
N GLY A 350 -13.73 4.00 9.98
CA GLY A 350 -13.15 4.51 11.22
C GLY A 350 -13.92 4.20 12.49
N CYS A 351 -15.09 3.56 12.42
CA CYS A 351 -15.87 3.13 13.59
C CYS A 351 -16.18 1.63 13.59
N ALA A 352 -16.52 1.12 14.78
CA ALA A 352 -17.03 -0.24 14.95
C ALA A 352 -18.55 -0.23 15.22
N GLY A 353 -19.21 -1.34 14.90
CA GLY A 353 -20.65 -1.53 15.15
C GLY A 353 -21.54 -1.03 14.01
N ASP A 354 -22.85 -1.01 14.25
CA ASP A 354 -23.83 -0.65 13.21
C ASP A 354 -23.79 0.86 12.91
N PHE A 355 -23.75 1.22 11.62
CA PHE A 355 -23.93 2.59 11.18
C PHE A 355 -24.75 2.69 9.89
N THR A 356 -25.26 3.89 9.59
CA THR A 356 -25.99 4.17 8.35
C THR A 356 -25.28 5.24 7.51
N ILE A 357 -25.17 4.99 6.21
CA ILE A 357 -24.81 6.00 5.21
C ILE A 357 -26.13 6.53 4.63
N THR A 358 -26.43 7.80 4.88
CA THR A 358 -27.56 8.50 4.29
C THR A 358 -27.10 9.21 3.02
N LEU A 359 -27.67 8.85 1.87
CA LEU A 359 -27.54 9.58 0.62
C LEU A 359 -28.69 10.58 0.51
N GLU A 360 -28.41 11.87 0.31
CA GLU A 360 -29.43 12.91 0.09
C GLU A 360 -29.15 13.71 -1.18
N GLY A 361 -30.15 14.43 -1.68
CA GLY A 361 -29.95 15.36 -2.81
C GLY A 361 -29.72 14.68 -4.16
N LEU A 362 -30.08 13.39 -4.33
CA LEU A 362 -30.05 12.72 -5.62
C LEU A 362 -31.16 13.27 -6.52
N ASP A 363 -30.80 14.13 -7.48
CA ASP A 363 -31.73 14.80 -8.40
C ASP A 363 -32.31 13.83 -9.45
N PRO A 364 -33.64 13.61 -9.50
CA PRO A 364 -34.28 12.76 -10.51
C PRO A 364 -33.96 13.17 -11.96
N ALA A 365 -33.64 14.44 -12.23
CA ALA A 365 -33.24 14.89 -13.56
C ALA A 365 -31.89 14.32 -14.02
N LEU A 366 -30.99 14.03 -13.08
CA LEU A 366 -29.69 13.39 -13.36
C LEU A 366 -29.80 11.86 -13.34
N TRP A 367 -30.53 11.33 -12.37
CA TRP A 367 -30.53 9.91 -12.01
C TRP A 367 -31.65 9.09 -12.67
N GLY A 368 -32.68 9.71 -13.22
CA GLY A 368 -33.83 9.01 -13.82
C GLY A 368 -34.84 8.55 -12.77
N GLU A 369 -35.49 7.41 -13.00
CA GLU A 369 -36.56 6.89 -12.12
C GLU A 369 -36.04 6.03 -10.96
N ALA A 370 -34.84 5.47 -11.09
CA ALA A 370 -34.24 4.57 -10.12
C ALA A 370 -32.72 4.80 -10.00
N VAL A 371 -32.21 4.62 -8.79
CA VAL A 371 -30.79 4.62 -8.44
C VAL A 371 -30.47 3.30 -7.78
N THR A 372 -29.33 2.71 -8.14
CA THR A 372 -28.76 1.55 -7.45
C THR A 372 -27.52 1.99 -6.68
N ALA A 373 -27.49 1.70 -5.38
CA ALA A 373 -26.33 1.84 -4.52
C ALA A 373 -25.86 0.46 -4.05
N THR A 374 -24.58 0.15 -4.25
CA THR A 374 -23.95 -1.11 -3.78
C THR A 374 -22.89 -0.79 -2.73
N VAL A 375 -23.03 -1.33 -1.52
CA VAL A 375 -22.05 -1.19 -0.44
C VAL A 375 -21.05 -2.34 -0.52
N HIS A 376 -19.76 -2.01 -0.53
CA HIS A 376 -18.66 -2.95 -0.50
C HIS A 376 -17.84 -2.77 0.78
N ARG A 377 -17.25 -3.85 1.29
CA ARG A 377 -16.28 -3.83 2.39
C ARG A 377 -14.87 -3.95 1.85
N ILE A 378 -13.95 -3.17 2.39
CA ILE A 378 -12.51 -3.24 2.18
C ILE A 378 -11.90 -3.64 3.52
N ASP A 379 -11.48 -4.90 3.61
CA ASP A 379 -10.91 -5.47 4.82
C ASP A 379 -9.45 -5.03 5.02
N TRP A 380 -9.03 -4.89 6.29
CA TRP A 380 -7.62 -4.81 6.63
C TRP A 380 -7.01 -6.21 6.64
N THR A 381 -5.84 -6.35 6.02
CA THR A 381 -5.12 -7.63 5.83
C THR A 381 -3.75 -7.63 6.49
N GLY A 382 -3.51 -6.74 7.46
CA GLY A 382 -2.17 -6.46 7.94
C GLY A 382 -1.42 -5.49 7.00
N TYR A 383 -0.16 -5.24 7.30
CA TYR A 383 0.73 -4.43 6.47
C TYR A 383 1.26 -5.20 5.27
N GLU A 384 1.42 -6.52 5.43
CA GLU A 384 2.05 -7.40 4.43
C GLU A 384 1.09 -8.45 3.84
N GLY A 385 -0.17 -8.49 4.27
CA GLY A 385 -1.13 -9.46 3.75
C GLY A 385 -1.81 -8.99 2.46
N ALA A 386 -1.95 -9.92 1.51
CA ALA A 386 -2.66 -9.71 0.27
C ALA A 386 -4.17 -9.51 0.52
N ALA A 387 -4.79 -8.61 -0.25
CA ALA A 387 -6.24 -8.38 -0.23
C ALA A 387 -6.87 -8.63 -1.60
N GLY A 388 -7.92 -9.44 -1.62
CA GLY A 388 -8.82 -9.54 -2.76
C GLY A 388 -9.67 -8.27 -2.97
N PRO A 389 -10.46 -8.21 -4.05
CA PRO A 389 -11.28 -7.04 -4.36
C PRO A 389 -12.34 -6.76 -3.27
N PRO A 390 -12.83 -5.51 -3.17
CA PRO A 390 -13.86 -5.13 -2.20
C PRO A 390 -15.09 -6.04 -2.27
N VAL A 391 -15.53 -6.56 -1.12
CA VAL A 391 -16.61 -7.56 -1.04
C VAL A 391 -17.97 -6.86 -1.02
N PRO A 392 -18.86 -7.08 -2.01
CA PRO A 392 -20.20 -6.47 -1.99
C PRO A 392 -21.04 -7.07 -0.85
N LEU A 393 -21.52 -6.21 0.05
CA LEU A 393 -22.32 -6.58 1.22
C LEU A 393 -23.82 -6.47 0.95
N SER A 394 -24.24 -5.36 0.35
CA SER A 394 -25.65 -5.05 0.13
C SER A 394 -25.83 -4.20 -1.12
N ARG A 395 -27.03 -4.28 -1.71
CA ARG A 395 -27.42 -3.50 -2.88
C ARG A 395 -28.86 -3.05 -2.70
N VAL A 396 -29.08 -1.76 -2.87
CA VAL A 396 -30.39 -1.12 -2.73
C VAL A 396 -30.71 -0.39 -4.03
N THR A 397 -31.87 -0.70 -4.60
CA THR A 397 -32.46 0.05 -5.70
C THR A 397 -33.67 0.81 -5.18
N ALA A 398 -33.70 2.13 -5.40
CA ALA A 398 -34.76 3.01 -4.92
C ALA A 398 -34.94 4.22 -5.85
N PRO A 399 -36.08 4.92 -5.79
CA PRO A 399 -36.23 6.22 -6.45
C PRO A 399 -35.16 7.21 -5.96
N PRO A 400 -34.66 8.12 -6.82
CA PRO A 400 -33.74 9.17 -6.40
C PRO A 400 -34.39 10.09 -5.36
N GLY A 401 -33.57 10.57 -4.42
CA GLY A 401 -33.98 11.44 -3.33
C GLY A 401 -33.12 11.17 -2.10
N ARG A 402 -33.72 10.52 -1.10
CA ARG A 402 -33.03 10.05 0.11
C ARG A 402 -32.97 8.52 0.14
N ILE A 403 -31.79 7.96 0.39
CA ILE A 403 -31.56 6.52 0.51
C ILE A 403 -30.71 6.27 1.76
N ASP A 404 -31.18 5.42 2.67
CA ASP A 404 -30.44 5.01 3.85
C ASP A 404 -29.84 3.61 3.63
N LEU A 405 -28.52 3.50 3.79
CA LEU A 405 -27.77 2.26 3.62
C LEU A 405 -27.20 1.81 4.96
N LEU A 406 -27.75 0.73 5.52
CA LEU A 406 -27.26 0.13 6.76
C LEU A 406 -25.98 -0.68 6.51
N VAL A 407 -24.97 -0.45 7.35
CA VAL A 407 -23.76 -1.25 7.46
C VAL A 407 -23.76 -1.91 8.84
N PRO A 408 -24.18 -3.18 8.96
CA PRO A 408 -24.20 -3.87 10.23
C PRO A 408 -22.80 -4.35 10.63
N GLN A 409 -22.53 -4.37 11.94
CA GLN A 409 -21.32 -4.94 12.55
C GLN A 409 -20.04 -4.46 11.87
N ALA A 410 -19.93 -3.14 11.66
CA ALA A 410 -18.75 -2.60 11.02
C ALA A 410 -17.48 -2.91 11.84
N ASP A 411 -16.42 -3.31 11.14
CA ASP A 411 -15.07 -3.38 11.68
C ASP A 411 -14.42 -2.00 11.58
N ARG A 412 -13.84 -1.52 12.70
CA ARG A 412 -13.12 -0.24 12.78
C ARG A 412 -11.94 -0.19 11.81
N MET A 413 -11.30 -1.34 11.54
CA MET A 413 -10.14 -1.41 10.67
C MET A 413 -10.53 -1.45 9.19
N ALA A 414 -11.77 -1.79 8.87
CA ALA A 414 -12.27 -1.83 7.50
C ALA A 414 -12.78 -0.47 7.01
N ALA A 415 -12.81 -0.31 5.69
CA ALA A 415 -13.52 0.78 5.02
C ALA A 415 -14.69 0.25 4.20
N TYR A 416 -15.61 1.14 3.86
CA TYR A 416 -16.84 0.84 3.14
C TYR A 416 -16.97 1.75 1.93
N TRP A 417 -17.05 1.14 0.75
CA TRP A 417 -17.16 1.84 -0.53
C TRP A 417 -18.56 1.64 -1.12
N VAL A 418 -19.27 2.74 -1.33
CA VAL A 418 -20.59 2.75 -1.96
C VAL A 418 -20.44 3.18 -3.41
N ALA A 419 -20.79 2.29 -4.34
CA ALA A 419 -20.87 2.58 -5.75
C ALA A 419 -22.33 2.91 -6.12
N ILE A 420 -22.58 4.09 -6.68
CA ILE A 420 -23.93 4.61 -6.98
C ILE A 420 -24.05 4.88 -8.47
N ALA A 421 -25.02 4.23 -9.12
CA ALA A 421 -25.28 4.33 -10.56
C ALA A 421 -26.79 4.40 -10.86
N PRO A 422 -27.21 5.01 -11.99
CA PRO A 422 -28.60 5.03 -12.43
C PRO A 422 -29.13 3.65 -12.79
N GLY A 423 -30.44 3.50 -12.67
CA GLY A 423 -31.16 2.31 -13.09
C GLY A 423 -31.27 1.24 -12.01
N GLU A 424 -31.95 0.16 -12.38
CA GLU A 424 -32.17 -1.01 -11.54
C GLU A 424 -31.03 -2.02 -11.71
N ALA A 425 -30.78 -2.80 -10.67
CA ALA A 425 -29.83 -3.90 -10.73
C ALA A 425 -30.37 -5.10 -9.96
N GLU A 426 -29.98 -6.29 -10.41
CA GLU A 426 -30.34 -7.54 -9.75
C GLU A 426 -29.86 -7.56 -8.29
N PRO A 427 -30.65 -8.13 -7.36
CA PRO A 427 -30.22 -8.33 -6.00
C PRO A 427 -28.88 -9.07 -5.92
N LEU A 428 -28.07 -8.73 -4.92
CA LEU A 428 -26.85 -9.48 -4.63
C LEU A 428 -27.19 -10.83 -4.03
N ALA A 429 -26.40 -11.85 -4.37
CA ALA A 429 -26.31 -13.04 -3.54
C ALA A 429 -25.77 -12.65 -2.15
N ALA A 430 -26.22 -13.33 -1.11
CA ALA A 430 -25.69 -13.10 0.23
C ALA A 430 -24.16 -13.26 0.22
N PRO A 431 -23.39 -12.38 0.89
CA PRO A 431 -21.94 -12.56 0.99
C PRO A 431 -21.60 -13.89 1.68
N PRO A 432 -20.38 -14.42 1.51
CA PRO A 432 -19.93 -15.57 2.29
C PRO A 432 -20.04 -15.27 3.78
N TRP A 433 -20.46 -16.26 4.57
CA TRP A 433 -20.41 -16.10 6.02
C TRP A 433 -18.97 -15.83 6.46
N ARG A 434 -18.80 -14.97 7.48
CA ARG A 434 -17.51 -14.64 8.06
C ARG A 434 -17.61 -14.53 9.57
N GLY A 435 -16.62 -15.07 10.27
CA GLY A 435 -16.39 -14.86 11.71
C GLY A 435 -14.95 -14.44 11.99
N SER A 436 -14.73 -13.75 13.10
CA SER A 436 -13.42 -13.29 13.57
C SER A 436 -13.26 -13.56 15.06
N TRP A 437 -12.10 -14.05 15.48
CA TRP A 437 -11.77 -14.32 16.88
C TRP A 437 -10.39 -13.76 17.20
N GLU A 438 -10.33 -12.90 18.22
CA GLU A 438 -9.08 -12.29 18.68
C GLU A 438 -8.24 -13.28 19.49
N ALA A 439 -6.92 -13.26 19.30
CA ALA A 439 -6.00 -14.20 19.94
C ALA A 439 -5.92 -13.98 21.45
N GLU A 440 -5.98 -12.73 21.91
CA GLU A 440 -5.97 -12.35 23.33
C GLU A 440 -7.23 -12.80 24.09
N HIS A 441 -8.30 -13.15 23.37
CA HIS A 441 -9.53 -13.71 23.93
C HIS A 441 -9.58 -15.25 23.89
N ALA A 442 -8.62 -15.88 23.22
CA ALA A 442 -8.51 -17.34 23.14
C ALA A 442 -7.85 -17.91 24.42
N ARG A 443 -7.82 -19.25 24.53
CA ARG A 443 -7.08 -19.89 25.63
C ARG A 443 -5.59 -19.89 25.29
N ILE A 444 -4.81 -19.14 26.06
CA ILE A 444 -3.35 -19.02 25.89
C ILE A 444 -2.62 -19.94 26.88
N THR A 445 -1.63 -20.69 26.40
CA THR A 445 -0.66 -21.45 27.19
C THR A 445 0.73 -20.92 26.83
N SER A 446 1.54 -20.57 27.83
CA SER A 446 2.92 -20.07 27.66
C SER A 446 3.06 -18.99 26.56
N GLY A 447 2.27 -17.92 26.65
CA GLY A 447 2.34 -16.75 25.79
C GLY A 447 1.92 -15.48 26.54
N GLU A 448 2.22 -14.32 25.98
CA GLU A 448 2.01 -13.00 26.60
C GLU A 448 1.06 -12.15 25.75
N VAL A 449 0.03 -11.58 26.38
CA VAL A 449 -0.83 -10.59 25.73
C VAL A 449 -0.13 -9.23 25.79
N ALA A 450 0.14 -8.64 24.63
CA ALA A 450 0.77 -7.33 24.54
C ALA A 450 -0.21 -6.33 23.90
N ARG A 451 -0.21 -5.09 24.42
CA ARG A 451 -0.94 -3.99 23.80
C ARG A 451 -0.09 -3.38 22.70
N GLN A 452 -0.70 -3.12 21.56
CA GLN A 452 -0.07 -2.64 20.35
C GLN A 452 -0.55 -1.20 20.05
N GLY A 453 -0.33 -0.71 18.84
CA GLY A 453 -0.66 0.67 18.45
C GLY A 453 -2.08 1.08 18.82
N HIS A 454 -2.21 2.21 19.51
CA HIS A 454 -3.49 2.74 19.98
C HIS A 454 -3.47 4.28 19.96
N PRO A 455 -4.60 5.01 20.13
CA PRO A 455 -4.63 6.48 19.97
C PRO A 455 -3.69 7.28 20.88
N GLY A 456 -3.19 6.67 21.97
CA GLY A 456 -2.21 7.26 22.88
C GLY A 456 -0.76 6.88 22.57
N GLU A 457 -0.54 5.97 21.62
CA GLU A 457 0.75 5.43 21.20
C GLU A 457 0.72 5.11 19.70
N GLY A 458 0.86 6.15 18.86
CA GLY A 458 0.85 6.02 17.40
C GLY A 458 2.11 5.34 16.83
N ASN A 459 3.20 5.29 17.60
CA ASN A 459 4.43 4.63 17.18
C ASN A 459 4.31 3.10 17.16
N GLY A 460 3.36 2.52 17.90
CA GLY A 460 3.06 1.10 17.83
C GLY A 460 2.30 0.75 16.55
N PHE A 461 2.48 -0.48 16.06
CA PHE A 461 1.76 -0.97 14.87
C PHE A 461 0.36 -1.47 15.22
N ALA A 462 -0.55 -1.41 14.25
CA ALA A 462 -1.93 -1.82 14.39
C ALA A 462 -2.07 -3.32 14.69
N ALA A 463 -2.94 -3.65 15.62
CA ALA A 463 -3.46 -4.99 15.88
C ALA A 463 -4.99 -4.89 16.01
N SER A 464 -5.70 -5.95 15.64
CA SER A 464 -7.13 -6.05 15.93
C SER A 464 -7.35 -5.95 17.44
N GLY A 465 -8.39 -5.24 17.86
CA GLY A 465 -8.64 -5.03 19.29
C GLY A 465 -7.57 -4.23 20.06
N GLU A 466 -6.48 -3.78 19.40
CA GLU A 466 -5.26 -3.19 19.99
C GLU A 466 -4.34 -4.18 20.73
N TYR A 467 -4.52 -5.49 20.58
CA TYR A 467 -3.72 -6.49 21.29
C TYR A 467 -3.27 -7.63 20.37
N ASP A 468 -2.23 -8.34 20.78
CA ASP A 468 -1.84 -9.61 20.21
C ASP A 468 -1.31 -10.57 21.29
N VAL A 469 -1.00 -11.80 20.89
CA VAL A 469 -0.33 -12.80 21.73
C VAL A 469 1.05 -13.09 21.17
N SER A 470 2.09 -12.81 21.96
CA SER A 470 3.50 -13.03 21.64
C SER A 470 4.15 -13.98 22.66
N GLY A 471 5.47 -14.19 22.60
CA GLY A 471 6.19 -15.03 23.55
C GLY A 471 5.89 -16.53 23.40
N LEU A 472 5.43 -16.96 22.21
CA LEU A 472 4.97 -18.32 21.92
C LEU A 472 6.14 -19.27 21.57
N ASN A 473 7.22 -19.24 22.36
CA ASN A 473 8.48 -19.95 22.08
C ASN A 473 8.78 -21.16 22.97
N MET A 474 8.01 -21.38 24.03
CA MET A 474 8.10 -22.58 24.86
C MET A 474 7.49 -23.78 24.13
N ASN A 475 8.00 -25.00 24.37
CA ASN A 475 7.47 -26.22 23.73
C ASN A 475 5.97 -26.45 23.98
N ASP A 476 5.41 -25.92 25.06
CA ASP A 476 3.98 -25.99 25.39
C ASP A 476 3.19 -24.73 25.01
N SER A 477 3.80 -23.78 24.29
CA SER A 477 3.11 -22.56 23.83
C SER A 477 1.98 -22.92 22.89
N ALA A 478 0.80 -22.38 23.16
CA ALA A 478 -0.38 -22.62 22.35
C ALA A 478 -1.42 -21.50 22.51
N VAL A 479 -2.13 -21.21 21.41
CA VAL A 479 -3.36 -20.40 21.41
C VAL A 479 -4.50 -21.26 20.86
N THR A 480 -5.47 -21.59 21.72
CA THR A 480 -6.61 -22.45 21.40
C THR A 480 -7.88 -21.62 21.25
N PHE A 481 -8.39 -21.54 20.02
CA PHE A 481 -9.65 -20.87 19.66
C PHE A 481 -10.83 -21.83 19.72
N GLN A 482 -11.91 -21.37 20.34
CA GLN A 482 -13.24 -22.00 20.26
C GLN A 482 -14.05 -21.22 19.24
N VAL A 483 -14.37 -21.85 18.11
CA VAL A 483 -15.07 -21.19 16.99
C VAL A 483 -16.40 -21.88 16.73
N GLU A 484 -17.39 -21.10 16.28
CA GLU A 484 -18.69 -21.62 15.87
C GLU A 484 -18.94 -21.26 14.41
N VAL A 485 -19.33 -22.25 13.61
CA VAL A 485 -19.67 -22.05 12.18
C VAL A 485 -21.08 -22.53 11.86
N PRO A 486 -21.80 -21.88 10.92
CA PRO A 486 -23.23 -22.13 10.71
C PRO A 486 -23.53 -23.46 9.98
N ALA A 487 -22.55 -24.02 9.27
CA ALA A 487 -22.73 -25.22 8.45
C ALA A 487 -21.44 -26.05 8.37
N ASP A 488 -21.60 -27.37 8.20
CA ASP A 488 -20.49 -28.25 7.83
C ASP A 488 -19.94 -27.84 6.46
N GLY A 489 -18.62 -27.70 6.32
CA GLY A 489 -18.06 -27.24 5.05
C GLY A 489 -16.57 -26.95 5.08
N GLU A 490 -16.08 -26.46 3.94
CA GLU A 490 -14.75 -25.88 3.80
C GLU A 490 -14.82 -24.37 4.09
N TYR A 491 -13.85 -23.88 4.84
CA TYR A 491 -13.70 -22.48 5.21
C TYR A 491 -12.26 -22.06 4.94
N ASP A 492 -12.08 -20.84 4.47
CA ASP A 492 -10.77 -20.21 4.35
C ASP A 492 -10.40 -19.61 5.72
N LEU A 493 -9.41 -20.22 6.39
CA LEU A 493 -8.82 -19.71 7.62
C LEU A 493 -7.71 -18.72 7.27
N ALA A 494 -7.85 -17.48 7.71
CA ALA A 494 -6.77 -16.51 7.76
C ALA A 494 -6.21 -16.42 9.18
N VAL A 495 -4.90 -16.61 9.33
CA VAL A 495 -4.18 -16.41 10.59
C VAL A 495 -3.37 -15.13 10.47
N PHE A 496 -3.72 -14.10 11.25
CA PHE A 496 -2.99 -12.85 11.30
C PHE A 496 -1.81 -13.01 12.27
N TYR A 497 -0.61 -12.79 11.76
CA TYR A 497 0.62 -13.07 12.49
C TYR A 497 1.67 -12.00 12.22
N ALA A 498 2.68 -11.92 13.08
CA ALA A 498 3.92 -11.22 12.80
C ALA A 498 5.12 -12.09 13.22
N HIS A 499 6.19 -12.04 12.43
CA HIS A 499 7.43 -12.77 12.70
C HIS A 499 8.59 -11.95 12.18
N MET A 500 9.39 -11.43 13.09
CA MET A 500 10.49 -10.55 12.73
C MET A 500 11.54 -11.27 11.89
N TYR A 501 11.86 -10.73 10.72
CA TYR A 501 13.17 -10.97 10.12
C TYR A 501 14.22 -10.42 11.12
N GLY A 502 15.05 -11.28 11.71
CA GLY A 502 15.64 -11.05 13.03
C GLY A 502 16.30 -9.69 13.35
N ARG A 503 16.23 -9.27 14.63
CA ARG A 503 17.24 -8.44 15.31
C ARG A 503 17.23 -8.69 16.84
N GLY A 504 18.37 -9.11 17.39
CA GLY A 504 18.64 -9.18 18.84
C GLY A 504 19.14 -10.54 19.36
N ALA A 505 20.47 -10.64 19.59
CA ALA A 505 21.22 -11.66 20.35
C ALA A 505 21.08 -13.17 20.05
N GLU A 506 20.13 -13.64 19.24
CA GLU A 506 20.16 -15.02 18.75
C GLU A 506 20.70 -15.10 17.30
N ALA A 507 21.72 -15.93 17.13
CA ALA A 507 22.38 -16.21 15.86
C ALA A 507 21.60 -17.24 15.02
N THR A 508 20.29 -17.06 14.87
CA THR A 508 19.53 -17.82 13.86
C THR A 508 19.44 -16.99 12.60
N GLU A 509 19.88 -17.55 11.47
CA GLU A 509 19.69 -16.91 10.17
C GLU A 509 18.20 -16.56 9.99
N PRO A 510 17.85 -15.34 9.53
CA PRO A 510 16.47 -14.97 9.28
C PRO A 510 15.80 -16.01 8.36
N GLN A 511 14.70 -16.59 8.84
CA GLN A 511 14.02 -17.69 8.16
C GLN A 511 12.51 -17.65 8.43
N PRO A 512 11.68 -18.13 7.50
CA PRO A 512 10.25 -18.30 7.72
C PRO A 512 9.95 -19.18 8.95
N ALA A 513 8.94 -18.82 9.73
CA ALA A 513 8.53 -19.53 10.95
C ALA A 513 7.43 -20.57 10.67
N GLN A 514 7.12 -21.38 11.69
CA GLN A 514 6.02 -22.34 11.67
C GLN A 514 5.24 -22.35 12.98
N GLN A 515 4.01 -22.87 12.91
CA GLN A 515 3.30 -23.45 14.06
C GLN A 515 2.65 -24.78 13.64
N VAL A 516 2.30 -25.60 14.64
CA VAL A 516 1.37 -26.73 14.44
C VAL A 516 -0.05 -26.18 14.54
N LEU A 517 -0.84 -26.34 13.49
CA LEU A 517 -2.28 -26.11 13.51
C LEU A 517 -3.00 -27.45 13.76
N ALA A 518 -3.75 -27.54 14.85
CA ALA A 518 -4.70 -28.61 15.10
C ALA A 518 -6.13 -28.15 14.83
N VAL A 519 -6.83 -28.76 13.87
CA VAL A 519 -8.25 -28.53 13.59
C VAL A 519 -9.04 -29.74 14.08
N ASN A 520 -9.82 -29.58 15.15
CA ASN A 520 -10.54 -30.67 15.81
C ASN A 520 -9.64 -31.90 16.10
N GLY A 521 -8.37 -31.63 16.46
CA GLY A 521 -7.34 -32.64 16.78
C GLY A 521 -6.53 -33.17 15.58
N ALA A 522 -6.86 -32.80 14.34
CA ALA A 522 -6.04 -33.15 13.18
C ALA A 522 -4.95 -32.09 12.97
N GLU A 523 -3.68 -32.51 13.02
CA GLU A 523 -2.52 -31.62 12.99
C GLU A 523 -1.88 -31.49 11.59
N ARG A 524 -1.41 -30.29 11.27
CA ARG A 524 -0.47 -30.00 10.17
C ARG A 524 0.43 -28.82 10.55
N PHE A 525 1.58 -28.67 9.89
CA PHE A 525 2.35 -27.44 9.99
C PHE A 525 1.69 -26.33 9.17
N VAL A 526 1.77 -25.10 9.69
CA VAL A 526 1.49 -23.86 8.98
C VAL A 526 2.81 -23.12 8.84
N GLU A 527 3.08 -22.65 7.64
CA GLU A 527 4.27 -21.88 7.28
C GLU A 527 3.96 -20.39 7.33
N TYR A 528 4.88 -19.60 7.87
CA TYR A 528 4.75 -18.17 8.03
C TYR A 528 5.97 -17.46 7.41
N PRO A 529 5.80 -16.80 6.25
CA PRO A 529 6.83 -15.91 5.69
C PRO A 529 7.30 -14.88 6.73
N SER A 530 8.54 -14.42 6.60
CA SER A 530 9.05 -13.36 7.48
C SER A 530 8.27 -12.06 7.26
N THR A 531 8.06 -11.30 8.32
CA THR A 531 7.55 -9.93 8.29
C THR A 531 8.60 -8.95 8.77
N MET A 532 8.36 -7.65 8.55
CA MET A 532 9.32 -6.60 8.85
C MET A 532 9.81 -6.60 10.32
N ASN A 533 8.90 -6.82 11.27
CA ASN A 533 9.22 -6.89 12.70
C ASN A 533 8.10 -7.64 13.45
N TRP A 534 8.25 -7.80 14.77
CA TRP A 534 7.31 -8.53 15.63
C TRP A 534 5.90 -7.94 15.72
N GLN A 535 5.67 -6.73 15.19
CA GLN A 535 4.39 -6.03 15.20
C GLN A 535 3.87 -5.72 13.79
N HIS A 536 4.68 -5.91 12.75
CA HIS A 536 4.32 -5.66 11.35
C HIS A 536 3.62 -6.90 10.80
N ARG A 537 2.28 -6.92 10.91
CA ARG A 537 1.47 -8.12 10.67
C ARG A 537 1.26 -8.43 9.20
N SER A 538 1.20 -9.72 8.90
CA SER A 538 0.70 -10.30 7.66
C SER A 538 -0.43 -11.29 7.96
N ALA A 539 -0.98 -11.92 6.93
CA ALA A 539 -1.95 -13.00 7.07
C ALA A 539 -1.58 -14.17 6.16
N VAL A 540 -1.60 -15.39 6.72
CA VAL A 540 -1.55 -16.63 5.92
C VAL A 540 -2.93 -17.23 5.79
N HIS A 541 -3.23 -17.74 4.60
CA HIS A 541 -4.54 -18.30 4.25
C HIS A 541 -4.43 -19.80 3.98
N LEU A 542 -5.34 -20.58 4.58
CA LEU A 542 -5.35 -22.03 4.43
C LEU A 542 -6.77 -22.59 4.52
N PRO A 543 -7.15 -23.55 3.65
CA PRO A 543 -8.46 -24.19 3.73
C PRO A 543 -8.53 -25.11 4.94
N VAL A 544 -9.64 -25.05 5.68
CA VAL A 544 -9.95 -25.94 6.81
C VAL A 544 -11.36 -26.50 6.64
N ARG A 545 -11.55 -27.76 7.08
CA ARG A 545 -12.88 -28.38 7.08
C ARG A 545 -13.45 -28.35 8.50
N LEU A 546 -14.59 -27.71 8.66
CA LEU A 546 -15.25 -27.50 9.96
C LEU A 546 -16.63 -28.17 9.98
N ARG A 547 -17.07 -28.49 11.19
CA ARG A 547 -18.41 -29.04 11.46
C ARG A 547 -19.37 -27.92 11.81
N ALA A 548 -20.66 -28.06 11.51
CA ALA A 548 -21.66 -27.11 12.00
C ALA A 548 -21.62 -27.03 13.54
N GLY A 549 -21.70 -25.81 14.09
CA GLY A 549 -21.55 -25.55 15.52
C GLY A 549 -20.10 -25.40 15.96
N GLU A 550 -19.79 -25.86 17.17
CA GLU A 550 -18.50 -25.68 17.83
C GLU A 550 -17.37 -26.49 17.17
N ASN A 551 -16.21 -25.85 17.01
CA ASN A 551 -14.96 -26.45 16.57
C ASN A 551 -13.80 -25.88 17.40
N THR A 552 -12.71 -26.65 17.53
CA THR A 552 -11.47 -26.20 18.16
C THR A 552 -10.39 -26.04 17.12
N LEU A 553 -9.75 -24.86 17.08
CA LEU A 553 -8.55 -24.58 16.31
C LEU A 553 -7.42 -24.23 17.29
N GLU A 554 -6.31 -24.93 17.25
CA GLU A 554 -5.15 -24.64 18.10
C GLU A 554 -3.92 -24.37 17.25
N LEU A 555 -3.23 -23.26 17.53
CA LEU A 555 -1.93 -22.93 16.97
C LEU A 555 -0.88 -23.09 18.08
N SER A 556 0.05 -24.04 17.92
CA SER A 556 0.99 -24.42 18.97
C SER A 556 2.44 -24.58 18.49
N LYS A 557 3.38 -24.48 19.42
CA LYS A 557 4.82 -24.70 19.17
C LYS A 557 5.15 -26.16 18.89
N SER A 558 4.48 -27.10 19.56
CA SER A 558 4.71 -28.54 19.41
C SER A 558 3.39 -29.32 19.41
N GLY A 559 3.36 -30.39 18.61
CA GLY A 559 2.26 -31.35 18.54
C GLY A 559 2.75 -32.78 18.31
N ALA A 560 1.83 -33.70 18.02
CA ALA A 560 2.15 -35.08 17.66
C ALA A 560 3.01 -35.20 16.38
N ILE A 561 2.95 -34.21 15.48
CA ILE A 561 3.74 -34.17 14.23
C ILE A 561 5.16 -33.58 14.38
N GLY A 562 5.50 -33.04 15.55
CA GLY A 562 6.82 -32.48 15.84
C GLY A 562 6.78 -31.08 16.46
N THR A 563 7.93 -30.41 16.48
CA THR A 563 8.10 -29.03 16.98
C THR A 563 8.31 -28.09 15.81
N ALA A 564 7.51 -27.04 15.76
CA ALA A 564 7.59 -26.01 14.75
C ALA A 564 8.84 -25.13 14.92
N ARG A 565 9.44 -24.68 13.81
CA ARG A 565 10.58 -23.77 13.82
C ARG A 565 10.16 -22.31 14.01
N GLY A 566 11.05 -21.48 14.55
CA GLY A 566 10.77 -20.06 14.78
C GLY A 566 9.67 -19.79 15.81
N GLU A 567 9.18 -18.56 15.84
CA GLU A 567 8.11 -18.08 16.71
C GLU A 567 7.28 -17.08 15.90
N VAL A 568 6.00 -16.93 16.23
CA VAL A 568 5.15 -15.88 15.67
C VAL A 568 4.37 -15.21 16.79
N ALA A 569 4.09 -13.92 16.66
CA ALA A 569 3.00 -13.26 17.38
C ALA A 569 1.69 -13.48 16.62
N LEU A 570 0.57 -13.64 17.34
CA LEU A 570 -0.76 -13.89 16.78
C LEU A 570 -1.72 -12.76 17.16
N ASP A 571 -2.35 -12.15 16.16
CA ASP A 571 -3.36 -11.09 16.33
C ASP A 571 -4.76 -11.69 16.43
N LYS A 572 -5.19 -12.37 15.36
CA LYS A 572 -6.52 -12.97 15.27
C LYS A 572 -6.58 -14.08 14.24
N ILE A 573 -7.70 -14.82 14.29
CA ILE A 573 -8.12 -15.68 13.19
C ILE A 573 -9.42 -15.19 12.56
N VAL A 574 -9.53 -15.33 11.25
CA VAL A 574 -10.76 -15.08 10.50
C VAL A 574 -11.13 -16.34 9.73
N LEU A 575 -12.40 -16.74 9.83
CA LEU A 575 -12.96 -17.83 9.01
C LEU A 575 -13.95 -17.23 8.02
N THR A 576 -13.78 -17.56 6.74
CA THR A 576 -14.73 -17.20 5.68
C THR A 576 -15.24 -18.48 5.02
N GLU A 577 -16.55 -18.57 4.79
CA GLU A 577 -17.16 -19.67 4.03
C GLU A 577 -16.48 -19.77 2.65
N HIS A 578 -15.90 -20.93 2.35
CA HIS A 578 -15.21 -21.11 1.07
C HIS A 578 -16.23 -21.11 -0.08
N ARG A 579 -15.97 -20.29 -1.09
CA ARG A 579 -16.77 -20.22 -2.32
C ARG A 579 -15.86 -20.14 -3.54
N PRO A 580 -16.31 -20.63 -4.71
CA PRO A 580 -15.56 -20.45 -5.96
C PRO A 580 -15.22 -18.98 -6.19
N GLU A 581 -13.94 -18.70 -6.46
CA GLU A 581 -13.45 -17.36 -6.75
C GLU A 581 -14.20 -16.76 -7.94
N ARG A 582 -14.72 -15.54 -7.76
CA ARG A 582 -15.48 -14.82 -8.79
C ARG A 582 -15.35 -13.32 -8.59
N GLY A 583 -14.57 -12.68 -9.45
CA GLY A 583 -14.44 -11.23 -9.52
C GLY A 583 -15.54 -10.62 -10.40
N THR A 584 -16.09 -9.48 -9.97
CA THR A 584 -16.95 -8.62 -10.80
C THR A 584 -16.35 -7.23 -10.85
N TYR A 585 -16.21 -6.68 -12.05
CA TYR A 585 -15.70 -5.33 -12.26
C TYR A 585 -16.68 -4.54 -13.11
N ASP A 586 -17.16 -3.41 -12.58
CA ASP A 586 -18.12 -2.54 -13.26
C ASP A 586 -17.38 -1.47 -14.08
N GLY A 587 -17.69 -1.40 -15.37
CA GLY A 587 -17.09 -0.46 -16.31
C GLY A 587 -17.42 1.00 -15.99
N ALA A 588 -18.52 1.27 -15.29
CA ALA A 588 -18.88 2.63 -14.85
C ALA A 588 -17.90 3.20 -13.81
N PHE A 589 -17.22 2.32 -13.06
CA PHE A 589 -16.22 2.66 -12.04
C PHE A 589 -14.80 2.24 -12.44
N ALA A 590 -14.62 1.78 -13.68
CA ALA A 590 -13.33 1.53 -14.27
C ALA A 590 -12.68 2.84 -14.73
N ARG A 591 -11.35 2.85 -14.82
CA ARG A 591 -10.63 4.01 -15.35
C ARG A 591 -10.85 4.09 -16.85
N HIS A 592 -10.90 5.29 -17.42
CA HIS A 592 -10.90 5.48 -18.87
C HIS A 592 -9.58 6.11 -19.25
N GLU A 593 -8.83 5.47 -20.14
CA GLU A 593 -7.55 5.97 -20.60
C GLU A 593 -7.60 6.22 -22.12
N ASP A 594 -7.12 7.39 -22.56
CA ASP A 594 -6.97 7.71 -23.97
C ASP A 594 -5.85 6.86 -24.58
N ALA A 595 -6.17 6.09 -25.62
CA ALA A 595 -5.21 5.20 -26.24
C ALA A 595 -4.21 5.98 -27.12
N ALA A 596 -2.91 5.76 -26.91
CA ALA A 596 -1.88 6.12 -27.89
C ALA A 596 -2.00 5.27 -29.18
N GLU A 597 -2.59 4.07 -29.09
CA GLU A 597 -2.68 3.09 -30.19
C GLU A 597 -4.05 2.39 -30.29
N GLY A 598 -5.10 3.15 -30.61
CA GLY A 598 -6.21 2.61 -31.43
C GLY A 598 -7.40 1.91 -30.74
N ALA A 599 -7.50 1.86 -29.42
CA ALA A 599 -8.78 1.55 -28.76
C ALA A 599 -8.90 2.23 -27.39
N ALA A 600 -9.58 3.38 -27.33
CA ALA A 600 -10.04 3.96 -26.08
C ALA A 600 -11.07 3.02 -25.42
N GLY A 601 -11.02 2.85 -24.10
CA GLY A 601 -11.92 1.96 -23.37
C GLY A 601 -11.60 1.89 -21.88
N PRO A 602 -12.49 1.30 -21.07
CA PRO A 602 -12.24 1.16 -19.65
C PRO A 602 -11.06 0.20 -19.37
N VAL A 603 -10.27 0.55 -18.37
CA VAL A 603 -9.18 -0.23 -17.79
C VAL A 603 -9.66 -0.77 -16.45
N PHE A 604 -9.68 -2.09 -16.37
CA PHE A 604 -10.08 -2.86 -15.20
C PHE A 604 -8.82 -3.35 -14.47
N ASP A 605 -8.71 -3.04 -13.18
CA ASP A 605 -7.65 -3.58 -12.32
C ASP A 605 -8.14 -4.95 -11.78
N VAL A 606 -7.87 -6.01 -12.54
CA VAL A 606 -8.34 -7.38 -12.26
C VAL A 606 -7.42 -8.04 -11.24
N TYR A 607 -7.98 -8.67 -10.22
CA TYR A 607 -7.25 -9.38 -9.19
C TYR A 607 -7.31 -10.89 -9.46
N ALA A 608 -6.18 -11.56 -9.35
CA ALA A 608 -6.08 -13.01 -9.28
C ALA A 608 -5.34 -13.41 -8.00
N SER A 609 -5.91 -14.34 -7.25
CA SER A 609 -5.28 -14.88 -6.04
C SER A 609 -4.05 -15.77 -6.31
N GLN A 610 -3.93 -16.29 -7.53
CA GLN A 610 -2.92 -17.28 -7.94
C GLN A 610 -2.54 -17.11 -9.42
N ASP A 611 -1.31 -17.51 -9.76
CA ASP A 611 -0.82 -17.63 -11.13
C ASP A 611 -1.55 -18.74 -11.89
N ARG A 612 -2.58 -18.40 -12.68
CA ARG A 612 -3.37 -19.39 -13.44
C ARG A 612 -4.22 -18.79 -14.56
N TYR A 613 -4.87 -19.67 -15.31
CA TYR A 613 -5.86 -19.28 -16.32
C TYR A 613 -7.18 -18.86 -15.69
N HIS A 614 -7.77 -17.83 -16.29
CA HIS A 614 -9.05 -17.27 -15.91
C HIS A 614 -9.94 -17.12 -17.15
N ARG A 615 -11.23 -17.40 -16.98
CA ARG A 615 -12.26 -17.03 -17.95
C ARG A 615 -12.68 -15.59 -17.64
N ILE A 616 -12.66 -14.75 -18.66
CA ILE A 616 -13.07 -13.35 -18.56
C ILE A 616 -14.29 -13.16 -19.46
N SER A 617 -15.46 -12.89 -18.87
CA SER A 617 -16.71 -12.68 -19.59
C SER A 617 -17.10 -11.21 -19.61
N GLY A 618 -17.67 -10.72 -20.71
CA GLY A 618 -18.15 -9.34 -20.85
C GLY A 618 -17.57 -8.58 -22.05
N ALA A 619 -16.50 -9.11 -22.65
CA ALA A 619 -15.93 -8.68 -23.92
C ALA A 619 -15.26 -9.87 -24.63
N ASP A 620 -15.09 -9.79 -25.94
CA ASP A 620 -14.44 -10.83 -26.75
C ASP A 620 -12.92 -10.61 -26.90
N ARG A 621 -12.45 -9.38 -26.67
CA ARG A 621 -11.05 -8.98 -26.82
C ARG A 621 -10.65 -7.94 -25.78
N GLY A 622 -9.38 -7.96 -25.40
CA GLY A 622 -8.80 -6.99 -24.47
C GLY A 622 -7.32 -6.76 -24.75
N VAL A 623 -6.72 -5.85 -23.99
CA VAL A 623 -5.27 -5.60 -23.96
C VAL A 623 -4.83 -5.64 -22.51
N LEU A 624 -3.94 -6.58 -22.18
CA LEU A 624 -3.24 -6.57 -20.89
C LEU A 624 -2.21 -5.45 -20.92
N LEU A 625 -2.26 -4.61 -19.90
CA LEU A 625 -1.28 -3.58 -19.61
C LEU A 625 -0.32 -4.19 -18.59
N GLY A 626 0.73 -4.81 -19.10
CA GLY A 626 1.73 -5.51 -18.31
C GLY A 626 2.72 -4.56 -17.63
N PRO A 627 3.60 -5.10 -16.77
CA PRO A 627 4.62 -4.31 -16.10
C PRO A 627 5.51 -3.58 -17.11
N GLN A 628 6.02 -2.40 -16.73
CA GLN A 628 6.86 -1.55 -17.59
C GLN A 628 6.19 -1.09 -18.90
N ASN A 629 4.86 -0.88 -18.89
CA ASN A 629 4.06 -0.37 -20.01
C ASN A 629 3.92 -1.33 -21.21
N GLN A 630 4.08 -2.63 -21.00
CA GLN A 630 3.79 -3.62 -22.04
C GLN A 630 2.29 -3.59 -22.40
N CYS A 631 1.96 -3.60 -23.69
CA CYS A 631 0.57 -3.61 -24.17
C CYS A 631 0.36 -4.83 -25.04
N VAL A 632 -0.29 -5.87 -24.50
CA VAL A 632 -0.39 -7.17 -25.14
C VAL A 632 -1.86 -7.54 -25.41
N PRO A 633 -2.27 -7.67 -26.69
CA PRO A 633 -3.63 -8.10 -27.02
C PRO A 633 -3.92 -9.52 -26.53
N VAL A 634 -5.14 -9.73 -26.04
CA VAL A 634 -5.64 -11.03 -25.59
C VAL A 634 -7.03 -11.32 -26.15
N ASP A 635 -7.27 -12.58 -26.50
CA ASP A 635 -8.57 -13.12 -26.88
C ASP A 635 -9.33 -13.55 -25.63
N LEU A 636 -10.37 -12.80 -25.26
CA LEU A 636 -11.14 -13.04 -24.04
C LEU A 636 -12.20 -14.14 -24.23
N THR A 637 -12.42 -14.62 -25.46
CA THR A 637 -13.29 -15.79 -25.71
C THR A 637 -12.65 -17.10 -25.24
N ARG A 638 -11.36 -17.06 -24.91
CA ARG A 638 -10.56 -18.17 -24.41
C ARG A 638 -10.02 -17.84 -23.02
N PRO A 639 -9.62 -18.83 -22.21
CA PRO A 639 -8.94 -18.57 -20.95
C PRO A 639 -7.70 -17.70 -21.15
N VAL A 640 -7.45 -16.78 -20.22
CA VAL A 640 -6.28 -15.90 -20.20
C VAL A 640 -5.46 -16.22 -18.95
N PHE A 641 -4.15 -16.40 -19.10
CA PHE A 641 -3.26 -16.52 -17.94
C PHE A 641 -3.11 -15.17 -17.25
N LEU A 642 -3.44 -15.11 -15.96
CA LEU A 642 -3.23 -13.95 -15.10
C LEU A 642 -2.26 -14.34 -13.99
N HIS A 643 -1.34 -13.44 -13.67
CA HIS A 643 -0.43 -13.64 -12.53
C HIS A 643 -1.12 -13.27 -11.22
N ALA A 644 -0.67 -13.84 -10.10
CA ALA A 644 -1.16 -13.47 -8.78
C ALA A 644 -0.98 -11.97 -8.53
N GLY A 645 -1.96 -11.32 -7.90
CA GLY A 645 -2.02 -9.87 -7.69
C GLY A 645 -2.86 -9.14 -8.75
N ILE A 646 -2.52 -7.87 -9.02
CA ILE A 646 -3.26 -7.00 -9.95
C ILE A 646 -2.77 -7.17 -11.38
N ASN A 647 -3.71 -7.35 -12.31
CA ASN A 647 -3.52 -7.43 -13.75
C ASN A 647 -4.41 -6.34 -14.39
N ARG A 648 -3.81 -5.34 -15.03
CA ARG A 648 -4.56 -4.24 -15.65
C ARG A 648 -5.03 -4.65 -17.04
N LEU A 649 -6.35 -4.65 -17.27
CA LEU A 649 -6.97 -5.11 -18.51
C LEU A 649 -7.81 -3.99 -19.13
N ARG A 650 -7.40 -3.52 -20.31
CA ARG A 650 -8.24 -2.63 -21.12
C ARG A 650 -9.19 -3.44 -21.99
N ALA A 651 -10.50 -3.27 -21.79
CA ALA A 651 -11.52 -3.98 -22.57
C ALA A 651 -12.78 -3.13 -22.73
N ALA A 652 -13.43 -3.18 -23.90
CA ALA A 652 -14.70 -2.49 -24.12
C ALA A 652 -15.87 -3.29 -23.53
N ALA A 653 -16.02 -3.24 -22.20
CA ALA A 653 -17.07 -3.94 -21.47
C ALA A 653 -17.80 -2.98 -20.52
N ALA A 654 -19.11 -3.14 -20.40
CA ALA A 654 -19.88 -2.49 -19.32
C ALA A 654 -19.62 -3.16 -17.97
N ARG A 655 -19.29 -4.45 -17.98
CA ARG A 655 -18.97 -5.25 -16.80
C ARG A 655 -18.11 -6.43 -17.22
N LEU A 656 -17.10 -6.74 -16.41
CA LEU A 656 -16.34 -7.99 -16.51
C LEU A 656 -16.68 -8.93 -15.36
N VAL A 657 -16.74 -10.22 -15.67
CA VAL A 657 -16.76 -11.31 -14.69
C VAL A 657 -15.50 -12.14 -14.91
N VAL A 658 -14.71 -12.31 -13.86
CA VAL A 658 -13.44 -13.02 -13.90
C VAL A 658 -13.53 -14.22 -12.97
N GLU A 659 -13.33 -15.41 -13.54
CA GLU A 659 -13.46 -16.68 -12.83
C GLU A 659 -12.27 -17.57 -13.18
N PRO A 660 -11.81 -18.42 -12.26
CA PRO A 660 -10.81 -19.44 -12.55
C PRO A 660 -11.23 -20.33 -13.72
N ALA A 661 -10.26 -20.72 -14.55
CA ALA A 661 -10.50 -21.60 -15.67
C ALA A 661 -9.38 -22.64 -15.83
N GLU A 662 -9.72 -23.77 -16.43
CA GLU A 662 -8.72 -24.72 -16.90
C GLU A 662 -7.99 -24.17 -18.12
N GLY A 663 -6.70 -24.48 -18.21
CA GLY A 663 -5.84 -24.17 -19.34
C GLY A 663 -4.65 -25.14 -19.41
N PRO A 664 -3.76 -24.98 -20.40
CA PRO A 664 -2.51 -25.72 -20.47
C PRO A 664 -1.74 -25.61 -19.16
N ALA A 665 -1.16 -26.70 -18.68
CA ALA A 665 -0.27 -26.62 -17.52
C ALA A 665 0.90 -25.67 -17.85
N PRO A 666 1.21 -24.68 -16.99
CA PRO A 666 2.42 -23.89 -17.15
C PRO A 666 3.66 -24.78 -17.19
N LEU A 667 4.63 -24.42 -18.01
CA LEU A 667 5.96 -24.98 -17.90
C LEU A 667 6.61 -24.43 -16.64
N GLU A 668 7.23 -25.31 -15.87
CA GLU A 668 8.01 -24.93 -14.70
C GLU A 668 9.45 -25.39 -14.89
N VAL A 669 10.39 -24.49 -14.62
CA VAL A 669 11.83 -24.78 -14.65
C VAL A 669 12.40 -24.41 -13.29
N ASP A 670 12.94 -25.39 -12.56
CA ASP A 670 13.54 -25.16 -11.25
C ASP A 670 15.00 -24.67 -11.40
N ALA A 671 15.52 -24.00 -10.36
CA ALA A 671 16.89 -23.49 -10.30
C ALA A 671 17.96 -24.50 -10.75
N ALA A 672 17.79 -25.78 -10.39
CA ALA A 672 18.74 -26.85 -10.70
C ALA A 672 18.87 -27.13 -12.20
N GLU A 673 17.81 -26.88 -12.98
CA GLU A 673 17.73 -27.16 -14.42
C GLU A 673 18.35 -26.05 -15.29
N ALA A 674 18.58 -24.86 -14.71
CA ALA A 674 19.21 -23.76 -15.43
C ALA A 674 20.69 -24.05 -15.75
N VAL A 675 21.15 -23.56 -16.90
CA VAL A 675 22.56 -23.52 -17.26
C VAL A 675 23.17 -22.28 -16.64
N ARG A 676 24.19 -22.44 -15.79
CA ARG A 676 24.85 -21.35 -15.08
C ARG A 676 26.27 -21.13 -15.63
N SER A 677 26.73 -19.89 -15.64
CA SER A 677 28.05 -19.50 -16.18
C SER A 677 28.64 -18.30 -15.43
N GLY A 678 29.92 -18.01 -15.69
CA GLY A 678 30.58 -16.80 -15.17
C GLY A 678 30.77 -16.73 -13.65
N GLY A 679 30.40 -17.77 -12.89
CA GLY A 679 30.45 -17.79 -11.43
C GLY A 679 29.09 -18.04 -10.77
N SER A 680 28.00 -17.90 -11.53
CA SER A 680 26.65 -18.27 -11.11
C SER A 680 26.62 -19.73 -10.68
N CYS A 681 26.02 -20.03 -9.54
CA CYS A 681 26.07 -21.36 -8.95
C CYS A 681 24.73 -21.76 -8.32
N LEU A 682 24.60 -23.06 -8.07
CA LEU A 682 23.43 -23.63 -7.42
C LEU A 682 23.71 -23.70 -5.91
N ILE A 683 22.92 -22.99 -5.11
CA ILE A 683 23.04 -22.94 -3.65
C ILE A 683 21.93 -23.80 -3.05
N VAL A 684 22.25 -24.57 -2.01
CA VAL A 684 21.24 -25.33 -1.25
C VAL A 684 20.45 -24.34 -0.38
N ASN A 685 19.13 -24.38 -0.50
CA ASN A 685 18.23 -23.60 0.34
C ASN A 685 17.00 -24.47 0.63
N GLU A 686 16.77 -24.84 1.89
CA GLU A 686 15.68 -25.75 2.26
C GLU A 686 14.29 -25.14 2.18
N PHE A 687 14.21 -23.80 2.13
CA PHE A 687 12.97 -23.05 1.95
C PHE A 687 12.59 -22.93 0.47
N ALA A 688 13.57 -23.07 -0.42
CA ALA A 688 13.36 -23.07 -1.85
C ALA A 688 12.70 -24.37 -2.32
N ARG A 689 11.76 -24.25 -3.24
CA ARG A 689 11.21 -25.34 -4.02
C ARG A 689 12.34 -26.09 -4.74
N GLY A 690 12.36 -27.41 -4.59
CA GLY A 690 13.43 -28.24 -5.12
C GLY A 690 14.74 -28.16 -4.31
N GLY A 691 14.76 -27.45 -3.19
CA GLY A 691 15.87 -27.37 -2.23
C GLY A 691 17.05 -26.52 -2.69
N HIS A 692 16.91 -25.74 -3.76
CA HIS A 692 18.01 -24.98 -4.34
C HIS A 692 17.56 -23.66 -4.96
N VAL A 693 18.49 -22.70 -4.98
CA VAL A 693 18.38 -21.43 -5.71
C VAL A 693 19.59 -21.22 -6.61
N ILE A 694 19.42 -20.41 -7.65
CA ILE A 694 20.52 -19.84 -8.43
C ILE A 694 21.02 -18.62 -7.67
N GLY A 695 22.25 -18.67 -7.17
CA GLY A 695 22.90 -17.54 -6.50
C GLY A 695 24.24 -17.18 -7.12
N TRP A 696 24.89 -16.15 -6.55
CA TRP A 696 26.09 -15.53 -7.14
C TRP A 696 25.92 -15.11 -8.60
N ASN A 697 24.71 -14.71 -8.97
CA ASN A 697 24.34 -14.28 -10.30
C ASN A 697 24.47 -12.75 -10.44
N GLY A 698 24.74 -12.26 -11.65
CA GLY A 698 25.14 -10.87 -11.89
C GLY A 698 26.65 -10.64 -11.77
N ARG A 699 27.10 -9.39 -11.87
CA ARG A 699 28.51 -8.98 -12.01
C ARG A 699 29.22 -9.69 -13.17
N GLY A 700 28.51 -9.87 -14.28
CA GLY A 700 28.96 -10.63 -15.45
C GLY A 700 28.84 -12.16 -15.34
N ALA A 701 28.28 -12.68 -14.24
CA ALA A 701 27.80 -14.06 -14.16
C ALA A 701 26.33 -14.15 -14.55
N ASP A 702 25.96 -15.23 -15.23
CA ASP A 702 24.62 -15.41 -15.81
C ASP A 702 24.07 -16.81 -15.59
N ALA A 703 22.74 -16.91 -15.54
CA ALA A 703 22.00 -18.16 -15.63
C ALA A 703 21.01 -18.11 -16.79
N ALA A 704 20.81 -19.23 -17.47
CA ALA A 704 19.89 -19.35 -18.59
C ALA A 704 19.06 -20.62 -18.50
N ILE A 705 17.76 -20.48 -18.76
CA ILE A 705 16.83 -21.59 -18.92
C ILE A 705 16.58 -21.83 -20.42
N ALA A 706 16.36 -23.07 -20.79
CA ALA A 706 16.04 -23.45 -22.16
C ALA A 706 14.88 -24.45 -22.19
N PHE A 707 13.90 -24.19 -23.05
CA PHE A 707 12.67 -24.95 -23.08
C PHE A 707 11.96 -24.87 -24.43
N GLU A 708 10.98 -25.74 -24.66
CA GLU A 708 10.13 -25.71 -25.85
C GLU A 708 8.83 -24.96 -25.55
N ALA A 709 8.41 -24.06 -26.44
CA ALA A 709 7.17 -23.31 -26.30
C ALA A 709 6.47 -23.07 -27.66
N ALA A 710 5.21 -22.65 -27.61
CA ALA A 710 4.53 -22.11 -28.78
C ALA A 710 5.07 -20.71 -29.12
N ALA A 711 4.84 -20.25 -30.34
CA ALA A 711 5.14 -18.86 -30.69
C ALA A 711 4.12 -17.90 -30.07
N GLY A 712 4.57 -16.72 -29.66
CA GLY A 712 3.71 -15.63 -29.20
C GLY A 712 3.99 -15.19 -27.75
N PRO A 713 3.13 -14.34 -27.18
CA PRO A 713 3.33 -13.78 -25.87
C PRO A 713 3.05 -14.80 -24.77
N HIS A 714 3.97 -14.89 -23.81
CA HIS A 714 3.88 -15.76 -22.65
C HIS A 714 4.08 -14.94 -21.38
N ALA A 715 3.32 -15.28 -20.33
CA ALA A 715 3.67 -14.89 -18.98
C ALA A 715 4.94 -15.63 -18.56
N LEU A 716 5.91 -14.90 -18.03
CA LEU A 716 7.06 -15.39 -17.30
C LEU A 716 6.93 -14.90 -15.86
N VAL A 717 6.77 -15.81 -14.91
CA VAL A 717 6.75 -15.49 -13.48
C VAL A 717 8.05 -16.00 -12.86
N VAL A 718 8.86 -15.08 -12.35
CA VAL A 718 10.15 -15.38 -11.72
C VAL A 718 9.97 -15.39 -10.21
N SER A 719 10.18 -16.54 -9.57
CA SER A 719 10.24 -16.67 -8.11
C SER A 719 11.66 -16.37 -7.63
N TYR A 720 11.79 -15.40 -6.73
CA TYR A 720 13.09 -14.89 -6.29
C TYR A 720 13.12 -14.54 -4.80
N ALA A 721 14.32 -14.55 -4.22
CA ALA A 721 14.61 -14.01 -2.90
C ALA A 721 15.66 -12.90 -2.98
N ASN A 722 15.48 -11.85 -2.19
CA ASN A 722 16.43 -10.75 -2.05
C ASN A 722 16.50 -10.28 -0.59
N GLY A 723 17.55 -10.70 0.10
CA GLY A 723 17.84 -10.29 1.48
C GLY A 723 18.81 -9.13 1.62
N GLU A 724 19.17 -8.43 0.54
CA GLU A 724 20.16 -7.35 0.54
C GLU A 724 19.68 -6.11 1.31
N ARG A 725 20.56 -5.54 2.14
CA ARG A 725 20.29 -4.40 3.02
C ARG A 725 21.54 -3.54 3.22
N THR A 726 21.34 -2.25 3.50
CA THR A 726 22.41 -1.37 4.02
C THR A 726 22.42 -1.34 5.55
N GLU A 727 23.38 -0.62 6.16
CA GLU A 727 23.36 -0.36 7.60
C GLU A 727 22.06 0.41 7.94
N GLY A 728 21.09 -0.31 8.52
CA GLY A 728 19.73 0.22 8.67
C GLY A 728 19.57 1.28 9.75
N HIS A 729 18.64 2.21 9.54
CA HIS A 729 18.14 3.18 10.55
C HIS A 729 17.49 2.54 11.79
N GLU A 730 17.29 3.32 12.86
CA GLU A 730 16.71 2.82 14.13
C GLU A 730 15.27 2.29 13.99
N TYR A 731 14.48 2.83 13.06
CA TYR A 731 13.05 2.51 12.91
C TYR A 731 12.60 2.18 11.48
N ASN A 732 13.35 2.58 10.44
CA ASN A 732 13.12 2.15 9.05
C ASN A 732 13.94 0.92 8.68
N VAL A 733 13.50 0.21 7.66
CA VAL A 733 14.20 -0.95 7.12
C VAL A 733 14.75 -0.64 5.74
N ASP A 734 16.06 -0.51 5.68
CA ASP A 734 16.80 -0.18 4.48
C ASP A 734 17.06 -1.42 3.60
N ILE A 735 15.98 -1.96 3.03
CA ILE A 735 16.06 -3.00 2.00
C ILE A 735 16.56 -2.41 0.66
N VAL A 736 17.40 -3.15 -0.04
CA VAL A 736 17.96 -2.75 -1.34
C VAL A 736 17.19 -3.41 -2.48
N THR A 737 16.79 -2.63 -3.48
CA THR A 737 16.28 -3.17 -4.75
C THR A 737 17.45 -3.64 -5.61
N LEU A 738 17.55 -4.95 -5.84
CA LEU A 738 18.47 -5.52 -6.83
C LEU A 738 17.84 -5.49 -8.23
N HIS A 739 18.63 -5.74 -9.26
CA HIS A 739 18.16 -5.67 -10.64
C HIS A 739 18.56 -6.92 -11.42
N CYS A 740 17.70 -7.30 -12.37
CA CYS A 740 17.96 -8.39 -13.30
C CYS A 740 17.72 -7.94 -14.75
N ASP A 741 18.76 -8.00 -15.58
CA ASP A 741 18.67 -7.88 -17.02
C ASP A 741 18.23 -9.22 -17.61
N VAL A 742 17.18 -9.19 -18.44
CA VAL A 742 16.58 -10.38 -19.07
C VAL A 742 16.84 -10.34 -20.57
N VAL A 743 17.32 -11.45 -21.11
CA VAL A 743 17.59 -11.63 -22.55
C VAL A 743 16.83 -12.84 -23.06
N VAL A 744 15.94 -12.63 -24.05
CA VAL A 744 15.13 -13.69 -24.68
C VAL A 744 15.68 -13.99 -26.07
N ASN A 745 16.07 -15.24 -26.31
CA ASN A 745 16.64 -15.71 -27.58
C ASN A 745 17.78 -14.82 -28.11
N GLY A 746 18.65 -14.36 -27.20
CA GLY A 746 19.79 -13.48 -27.51
C GLY A 746 19.43 -12.01 -27.75
N LYS A 747 18.19 -11.60 -27.50
CA LYS A 747 17.74 -10.19 -27.59
C LYS A 747 17.40 -9.63 -26.20
N PRO A 748 17.87 -8.42 -25.85
CA PRO A 748 17.46 -7.77 -24.62
C PRO A 748 15.94 -7.64 -24.54
N ALA A 749 15.36 -8.06 -23.41
CA ALA A 749 13.93 -7.99 -23.15
C ALA A 749 13.59 -6.90 -22.12
N GLY A 750 14.48 -6.61 -21.17
CA GLY A 750 14.30 -5.53 -20.19
C GLY A 750 15.23 -5.67 -18.98
N ARG A 751 15.22 -4.65 -18.12
CA ARG A 751 15.84 -4.66 -16.79
C ARG A 751 14.74 -4.55 -15.76
N TYR A 752 14.67 -5.49 -14.84
CA TYR A 752 13.57 -5.61 -13.90
C TYR A 752 14.07 -5.49 -12.46
N PRO A 753 13.39 -4.69 -11.62
CA PRO A 753 13.73 -4.57 -10.22
C PRO A 753 13.28 -5.81 -9.45
N MET A 754 14.08 -6.22 -8.49
CA MET A 754 13.84 -7.34 -7.58
C MET A 754 13.85 -6.76 -6.16
N ARG A 755 12.69 -6.26 -5.70
CA ARG A 755 12.51 -5.65 -4.37
C ARG A 755 12.91 -6.64 -3.27
N GLY A 756 13.50 -6.15 -2.18
CA GLY A 756 13.85 -6.99 -1.03
C GLY A 756 12.67 -7.80 -0.48
N THR A 757 12.87 -9.09 -0.28
CA THR A 757 11.87 -10.07 0.22
C THR A 757 12.05 -10.36 1.71
N TRP A 758 12.69 -9.46 2.45
CA TRP A 758 13.11 -9.56 3.86
C TRP A 758 14.27 -10.52 4.15
N THR A 759 14.32 -11.69 3.52
CA THR A 759 15.39 -12.65 3.74
C THR A 759 15.75 -13.38 2.44
N TRP A 760 16.91 -14.04 2.42
CA TRP A 760 17.26 -14.96 1.33
C TRP A 760 16.45 -16.28 1.36
N ASN A 761 15.50 -16.41 2.29
CA ASN A 761 14.66 -17.59 2.52
C ASN A 761 13.16 -17.32 2.29
N ASP A 762 12.81 -16.10 1.90
CA ASP A 762 11.45 -15.67 1.58
C ASP A 762 11.37 -15.38 0.09
N PHE A 763 10.44 -16.04 -0.59
CA PHE A 763 10.32 -15.99 -2.05
C PHE A 763 9.08 -15.21 -2.48
N TRP A 764 9.29 -14.17 -3.27
CA TRP A 764 8.23 -13.42 -3.95
C TRP A 764 8.31 -13.65 -5.46
N THR A 765 7.26 -13.25 -6.17
CA THR A 765 7.19 -13.39 -7.62
C THR A 765 7.25 -12.04 -8.32
N TYR A 766 7.98 -11.97 -9.43
CA TYR A 766 7.92 -10.86 -10.37
C TYR A 766 7.33 -11.34 -11.71
N PRO A 767 6.17 -10.82 -12.14
CA PRO A 767 5.56 -11.16 -13.42
C PRO A 767 6.17 -10.35 -14.58
N MET A 768 6.32 -10.99 -15.74
CA MET A 768 6.78 -10.36 -16.99
C MET A 768 6.00 -10.95 -18.16
N ILE A 769 5.87 -10.22 -19.27
CA ILE A 769 5.44 -10.79 -20.55
C ILE A 769 6.62 -10.85 -21.51
N VAL A 770 6.84 -12.02 -22.10
CA VAL A 770 7.92 -12.28 -23.07
C VAL A 770 7.37 -12.86 -24.37
N ASP A 771 7.92 -12.42 -25.50
CA ASP A 771 7.60 -12.98 -26.81
C ASP A 771 8.52 -14.15 -27.13
N LEU A 772 7.93 -15.33 -27.32
CA LEU A 772 8.64 -16.57 -27.61
C LEU A 772 8.48 -17.01 -29.07
N ALA A 773 9.47 -17.74 -29.57
CA ALA A 773 9.43 -18.42 -30.86
C ALA A 773 8.80 -19.81 -30.72
N ALA A 774 8.25 -20.36 -31.80
CA ALA A 774 7.83 -21.76 -31.80
C ALA A 774 9.06 -22.68 -31.72
N GLY A 775 8.99 -23.67 -30.83
CA GLY A 775 10.07 -24.62 -30.57
C GLY A 775 11.00 -24.15 -29.45
N ARG A 776 12.30 -24.38 -29.61
CA ARG A 776 13.31 -24.10 -28.58
C ARG A 776 13.51 -22.60 -28.35
N ASN A 777 13.37 -22.19 -27.10
CA ASN A 777 13.66 -20.85 -26.60
C ASN A 777 14.74 -20.89 -25.51
N THR A 778 15.41 -19.76 -25.32
CA THR A 778 16.33 -19.54 -24.20
C THR A 778 16.04 -18.20 -23.55
N ILE A 779 16.00 -18.15 -22.23
CA ILE A 779 15.92 -16.91 -21.46
C ILE A 779 17.12 -16.87 -20.52
N ALA A 780 17.91 -15.79 -20.59
CA ALA A 780 19.04 -15.55 -19.72
C ALA A 780 18.73 -14.42 -18.73
N PHE A 781 19.24 -14.58 -17.51
CA PHE A 781 19.07 -13.70 -16.36
C PHE A 781 20.45 -13.31 -15.85
N GLY A 782 20.76 -12.02 -15.91
CA GLY A 782 22.07 -11.48 -15.56
C GLY A 782 21.99 -10.07 -15.00
N ASN A 783 23.14 -9.47 -14.75
CA ASN A 783 23.31 -8.04 -14.49
C ASN A 783 24.81 -7.75 -14.64
N GLU A 784 25.20 -6.91 -15.60
CA GLU A 784 26.63 -6.67 -15.87
C GLU A 784 27.30 -5.90 -14.71
N ASP A 785 26.62 -4.89 -14.19
CA ASP A 785 27.18 -3.89 -13.27
C ASP A 785 26.98 -4.22 -11.79
N GLY A 786 26.14 -5.20 -11.47
CA GLY A 786 25.77 -5.50 -10.08
C GLY A 786 25.28 -6.94 -9.87
N PRO A 787 25.06 -7.35 -8.61
CA PRO A 787 24.47 -8.65 -8.33
C PRO A 787 22.98 -8.67 -8.73
N THR A 788 22.43 -9.86 -8.92
CA THR A 788 20.97 -10.09 -9.01
C THR A 788 20.44 -10.70 -7.72
N ALA A 789 19.12 -10.76 -7.60
CA ALA A 789 18.45 -11.62 -6.63
C ALA A 789 18.80 -13.12 -6.84
N GLU A 790 18.46 -13.95 -5.86
CA GLU A 790 18.54 -15.40 -5.97
C GLU A 790 17.24 -15.94 -6.60
N PHE A 791 17.35 -16.83 -7.58
CA PHE A 791 16.19 -17.35 -8.33
C PHE A 791 15.88 -18.80 -7.93
N GLU A 792 14.64 -19.05 -7.53
CA GLU A 792 14.15 -20.37 -7.14
C GLU A 792 13.57 -21.14 -8.34
N ARG A 793 12.65 -20.50 -9.06
CA ARG A 793 11.84 -21.16 -10.09
C ARG A 793 11.31 -20.17 -11.12
N PHE A 794 11.11 -20.66 -12.33
CA PHE A 794 10.52 -19.93 -13.44
C PHE A 794 9.25 -20.64 -13.92
N LEU A 795 8.13 -19.91 -13.96
CA LEU A 795 6.87 -20.40 -14.53
C LEU A 795 6.62 -19.69 -15.86
N ILE A 796 6.34 -20.47 -16.91
CA ILE A 796 6.12 -19.98 -18.27
C ILE A 796 4.77 -20.51 -18.78
N ALA A 797 3.87 -19.60 -19.17
CA ALA A 797 2.56 -19.95 -19.70
C ALA A 797 2.17 -19.05 -20.87
N PRO A 798 1.63 -19.58 -21.98
CA PRO A 798 1.08 -18.72 -23.03
C PRO A 798 -0.07 -17.89 -22.47
N LEU A 799 -0.16 -16.60 -22.85
CA LEU A 799 -1.22 -15.73 -22.32
C LEU A 799 -2.62 -16.22 -22.72
N ASN A 800 -2.77 -16.71 -23.95
CA ASN A 800 -3.95 -17.43 -24.41
C ASN A 800 -3.52 -18.83 -24.89
N PRO A 801 -4.29 -19.89 -24.58
CA PRO A 801 -3.91 -21.28 -24.80
C PRO A 801 -3.94 -21.73 -26.27
#